data_AF-A0A2G9M186-F1
#
_entry.id   AF-A0A2G9M186-F1
#
_cell.length_a   1.000
_cell.length_b   1.000
_cell.length_c   1.000
_cell.angle_alpha   90.00
_cell.angle_beta   90.00
_cell.angle_gamma   90.00
#
_symmetry.space_group_name_H-M   'P 1'
#
loop_
_entity.id
_entity.type
_entity.pdbx_description
1 polymer ?
#
loop_
_entity_poly.entity_id
_entity_poly.type
_entity_poly.pdbx_seq_one_letter_code
_entity_poly.pdbx_strand_id
1 'polypeptide(L)'
;WLSSAKISEEFLQESEGTEATSRRIIKIILEKKKEEKRAIELIGLTHKCATDYVVIEGTNADLMIRAFPMLSLIKSGAAEEKIRKELDAELKTAEASSDALEAVNAISGLKIKDKAGIFIGARMGRPEKAKMRELTGSPHTLFPIGEAGGKMRSFQAAMDAGKVTSQLPIYQCPKCGAKTIFPVCENCGSSTKKLYFCEICGEIDKPKCPHGDAKSYKEQTIDINHYMGTAIQKLNINVFPDLIKGVRGMSNKDKIPENLCKGILRAKHEIYVNKDGTTRYDMTELPITHFRPSEIGTPVEKLRELGYTADAYGAPLDTPEQLVEIKPQDLILPGATYSMDEPANEVLFRIGNFVDELLVSFYALAPFYNFKTKEDVVGSLVIGLAPHISAGIIGRVIGFSDTQGCFAHPLMHAAQRRDCDGDESCVILLMDALLNFSRQYLPDKRGSRTMDSPLVLTAKLVPAEVDDMVQKLDVSWSYPLEFYDACEKYLMPGAVKMDTLGTRLGTERQYEQMGFTHDVKSMNEGMNCSAYKTLPSMEEKLKGQMELAEMIRAVDAVDVARLVIEKHFLKDIKGNLRKFSIQQLRCVGCNTKFRRPPLSGVCTKCGGKLIFTISKGFVLKYLEPSISLAKKYNVPPYLKHSLELVKRRIEGVFGKEKEKQEGLGKWFG
;
A
#
# COMPACT_ATOMS: atom_id res chain seq x y z
N TRP A 1 47.11 6.83 -19.56
CA TRP A 1 46.74 7.26 -18.20
C TRP A 1 47.25 6.30 -17.13
N LEU A 2 46.95 4.99 -17.22
CA LEU A 2 47.52 4.01 -16.28
C LEU A 2 49.06 3.95 -16.28
N SER A 3 49.71 4.34 -17.37
CA SER A 3 51.16 4.43 -17.48
C SER A 3 51.81 5.49 -16.59
N SER A 4 51.04 6.46 -16.07
CA SER A 4 51.50 7.44 -15.09
C SER A 4 51.16 7.05 -13.65
N ALA A 5 50.76 5.81 -13.41
CA ALA A 5 50.43 5.31 -12.07
C ALA A 5 51.65 5.32 -11.14
N LYS A 6 51.48 5.86 -9.94
CA LYS A 6 52.41 5.62 -8.82
C LYS A 6 51.78 4.57 -7.91
N ILE A 7 52.50 3.48 -7.67
CA ILE A 7 52.02 2.38 -6.82
C ILE A 7 52.78 2.45 -5.49
N SER A 8 52.05 2.52 -4.38
CA SER A 8 52.62 2.46 -3.04
C SER A 8 52.05 1.28 -2.26
N GLU A 9 52.85 0.77 -1.32
CA GLU A 9 52.43 -0.27 -0.39
C GLU A 9 52.62 0.23 1.04
N GLU A 10 51.55 0.15 1.83
CA GLU A 10 51.57 0.49 3.24
C GLU A 10 51.21 -0.77 4.05
N PHE A 11 51.95 -1.00 5.14
CA PHE A 11 51.65 -2.06 6.10
C PHE A 11 50.99 -1.42 7.33
N LEU A 12 49.70 -1.69 7.52
CA LEU A 12 48.99 -1.29 8.73
C LEU A 12 49.03 -2.46 9.72
N GLN A 13 49.55 -2.19 10.91
CA GLN A 13 49.40 -3.05 12.08
C GLN A 13 48.13 -2.58 12.82
N GLU A 14 47.08 -3.38 12.77
CA GLU A 14 45.91 -3.19 13.64
C GLU A 14 46.10 -4.08 14.87
N SER A 15 46.11 -3.48 16.07
CA SER A 15 46.15 -4.18 17.35
C SER A 15 44.75 -4.24 17.95
N GLU A 16 43.97 -5.26 17.59
CA GLU A 16 42.75 -5.64 18.32
C GLU A 16 42.88 -7.12 18.73
N GLY A 17 43.22 -7.38 19.99
CA GLY A 17 43.35 -8.73 20.53
C GLY A 17 44.65 -9.46 20.18
N THR A 18 44.82 -10.67 20.73
CA THR A 18 46.07 -11.46 20.80
C THR A 18 46.64 -11.99 19.47
N GLU A 19 46.11 -11.60 18.31
CA GLU A 19 46.68 -11.94 17.00
C GLU A 19 46.90 -10.67 16.17
N ALA A 20 48.16 -10.35 15.91
CA ALA A 20 48.53 -9.24 15.04
C ALA A 20 48.37 -9.63 13.57
N THR A 21 47.23 -9.31 12.95
CA THR A 21 47.06 -9.41 11.49
C THR A 21 47.62 -8.16 10.81
N SER A 22 48.77 -8.28 10.14
CA SER A 22 49.30 -7.21 9.28
C SER A 22 48.48 -7.12 7.99
N ARG A 23 47.82 -5.99 7.73
CA ARG A 23 47.05 -5.78 6.50
C ARG A 23 47.88 -4.97 5.50
N ARG A 24 48.23 -5.59 4.37
CA ARG A 24 48.94 -4.94 3.25
C ARG A 24 47.94 -4.14 2.42
N ILE A 25 48.11 -2.82 2.37
CA ILE A 25 47.28 -1.94 1.54
C ILE A 25 48.09 -1.46 0.35
N ILE A 26 47.68 -1.90 -0.84
CA ILE A 26 48.23 -1.43 -2.11
C ILE A 26 47.40 -0.23 -2.57
N LYS A 27 48.08 0.84 -2.99
CA LYS A 27 47.45 2.05 -3.54
C LYS A 27 47.96 2.32 -4.95
N ILE A 28 47.05 2.65 -5.86
CA ILE A 28 47.35 3.17 -7.19
C ILE A 28 46.97 4.65 -7.18
N ILE A 29 47.96 5.52 -7.39
CA ILE A 29 47.80 6.98 -7.43
C ILE A 29 47.93 7.44 -8.87
N LEU A 30 46.88 8.07 -9.39
CA LEU A 30 46.80 8.57 -10.76
C LEU A 30 46.51 10.07 -10.75
N GLU A 31 47.06 10.80 -11.71
CA GLU A 31 46.71 12.20 -11.94
C GLU A 31 45.22 12.31 -12.33
N LYS A 32 44.52 13.27 -11.75
CA LYS A 32 43.10 13.47 -12.02
C LYS A 32 42.88 14.15 -13.37
N LYS A 33 42.52 13.35 -14.37
CA LYS A 33 42.09 13.82 -15.70
C LYS A 33 40.58 13.60 -15.90
N LYS A 34 39.90 14.54 -16.55
CA LYS A 34 38.43 14.60 -16.56
C LYS A 34 37.78 13.39 -17.25
N GLU A 35 38.30 12.98 -18.40
CA GLU A 35 37.72 11.88 -19.19
C GLU A 35 37.99 10.52 -18.53
N GLU A 36 39.21 10.32 -18.05
CA GLU A 36 39.62 9.07 -17.42
C GLU A 36 38.99 8.90 -16.03
N LYS A 37 38.83 10.00 -15.29
CA LYS A 37 38.01 10.02 -14.07
C LYS A 37 36.59 9.55 -14.36
N ARG A 38 35.99 10.04 -15.45
CA ARG A 38 34.65 9.62 -15.85
C ARG A 38 34.62 8.14 -16.25
N ALA A 39 35.64 7.64 -16.93
CA ALA A 39 35.74 6.22 -17.27
C ALA A 39 35.74 5.32 -16.01
N ILE A 40 36.52 5.68 -14.99
CA ILE A 40 36.54 4.97 -13.69
C ILE A 40 35.18 5.01 -12.99
N GLU A 41 34.48 6.15 -13.02
CA GLU A 41 33.11 6.25 -12.49
C GLU A 41 32.12 5.35 -13.23
N LEU A 42 32.26 5.22 -14.56
CA LEU A 42 31.35 4.44 -15.39
C LEU A 42 31.50 2.93 -15.15
N ILE A 43 32.73 2.44 -14.97
CA ILE A 43 33.00 1.03 -14.64
C ILE A 43 32.68 0.67 -13.17
N GLY A 44 32.28 1.65 -12.35
CA GLY A 44 31.91 1.43 -10.95
C GLY A 44 33.09 1.10 -10.03
N LEU A 45 34.31 1.49 -10.39
CA LEU A 45 35.50 1.22 -9.57
C LEU A 45 35.54 2.22 -8.40
N THR A 46 35.51 1.73 -7.16
CA THR A 46 35.56 2.56 -5.95
C THR A 46 36.95 3.19 -5.80
N HIS A 47 36.99 4.52 -5.67
CA HIS A 47 38.22 5.31 -5.55
C HIS A 47 38.01 6.55 -4.69
N LYS A 48 39.09 7.09 -4.12
CA LYS A 48 39.13 8.37 -3.40
C LYS A 48 39.65 9.48 -4.31
N CYS A 49 39.18 10.70 -4.11
CA CYS A 49 39.66 11.89 -4.81
C CYS A 49 40.42 12.80 -3.84
N ALA A 50 41.71 12.97 -4.07
CA ALA A 50 42.47 14.12 -3.55
C ALA A 50 42.42 15.25 -4.59
N THR A 51 42.85 16.47 -4.23
CA THR A 51 42.73 17.68 -5.07
C THR A 51 43.11 17.43 -6.54
N ASP A 52 44.29 16.85 -6.75
CA ASP A 52 44.87 16.61 -8.09
C ASP A 52 45.02 15.12 -8.43
N TYR A 53 44.62 14.21 -7.54
CA TYR A 53 44.87 12.77 -7.69
C TYR A 53 43.64 11.91 -7.44
N VAL A 54 43.57 10.81 -8.17
CA VAL A 54 42.65 9.68 -7.94
C VAL A 54 43.43 8.57 -7.26
N VAL A 55 42.92 8.06 -6.14
CA VAL A 55 43.55 7.00 -5.36
C VAL A 55 42.63 5.78 -5.33
N ILE A 56 43.12 4.66 -5.85
CA ILE A 56 42.45 3.36 -5.82
C ILE A 56 43.17 2.51 -4.77
N GLU A 57 42.44 1.91 -3.83
CA GLU A 57 43.03 1.22 -2.68
C GLU A 57 42.47 -0.21 -2.52
N GLY A 58 43.23 -1.05 -1.82
CA GLY A 58 42.77 -2.37 -1.37
C GLY A 58 42.52 -3.35 -2.53
N THR A 59 41.43 -4.12 -2.45
CA THR A 59 41.10 -5.17 -3.41
C THR A 59 40.94 -4.64 -4.84
N ASN A 60 40.41 -3.43 -5.00
CA ASN A 60 40.24 -2.82 -6.32
C ASN A 60 41.58 -2.51 -6.99
N ALA A 61 42.58 -2.07 -6.20
CA ALA A 61 43.93 -1.86 -6.70
C ALA A 61 44.59 -3.18 -7.09
N ASP A 62 44.45 -4.22 -6.26
CA ASP A 62 45.00 -5.55 -6.56
C ASP A 62 44.39 -6.15 -7.83
N LEU A 63 43.07 -6.05 -8.00
CA LEU A 63 42.38 -6.48 -9.21
C LEU A 63 42.88 -5.74 -10.46
N MET A 64 43.07 -4.42 -10.37
CA MET A 64 43.63 -3.65 -11.48
C MET A 64 45.06 -4.06 -11.84
N ILE A 65 45.92 -4.30 -10.83
CA ILE A 65 47.29 -4.75 -11.07
C ILE A 65 47.33 -6.13 -11.73
N ARG A 66 46.41 -7.03 -11.38
CA ARG A 66 46.28 -8.35 -12.01
C ARG A 66 45.68 -8.28 -13.41
N ALA A 67 44.75 -7.37 -13.64
CA ALA A 67 44.08 -7.22 -14.93
C ALA A 67 44.98 -6.57 -15.99
N PHE A 68 45.93 -5.73 -15.58
CA PHE A 68 46.82 -4.99 -16.49
C PHE A 68 48.29 -5.32 -16.20
N PRO A 69 48.93 -6.19 -16.99
CA PRO A 69 50.34 -6.56 -16.86
C PRO A 69 51.31 -5.38 -16.68
N MET A 70 51.08 -4.27 -17.39
CA MET A 70 51.87 -3.04 -17.25
C MET A 70 51.87 -2.51 -15.80
N LEU A 71 50.74 -2.56 -15.08
CA LEU A 71 50.68 -2.12 -13.68
C LEU A 71 51.48 -3.05 -12.76
N SER A 72 51.54 -4.34 -13.05
CA SER A 72 52.42 -5.28 -12.35
C SER A 72 53.90 -4.94 -12.57
N LEU A 73 54.28 -4.53 -13.79
CA LEU A 73 55.64 -4.09 -14.11
C LEU A 73 56.01 -2.79 -13.37
N ILE A 74 55.10 -1.80 -13.36
CA ILE A 74 55.26 -0.55 -12.60
C ILE A 74 55.44 -0.84 -11.11
N LYS A 75 54.64 -1.75 -10.55
CA LYS A 75 54.75 -2.18 -9.15
C LYS A 75 56.11 -2.81 -8.84
N SER A 76 56.63 -3.64 -9.75
CA SER A 76 57.92 -4.33 -9.58
C SER A 76 59.15 -3.43 -9.76
N GLY A 77 58.96 -2.15 -10.11
CA GLY A 77 60.08 -1.25 -10.41
C GLY A 77 60.82 -1.60 -11.70
N ALA A 78 60.14 -2.22 -12.67
CA ALA A 78 60.75 -2.59 -13.94
C ALA A 78 61.25 -1.36 -14.74
N ALA A 79 62.26 -1.57 -15.59
CA ALA A 79 62.79 -0.50 -16.44
C ALA A 79 61.71 0.11 -17.35
N GLU A 80 61.77 1.42 -17.56
CA GLU A 80 60.78 2.16 -18.36
C GLU A 80 60.58 1.58 -19.76
N GLU A 81 61.64 1.08 -20.40
CA GLU A 81 61.57 0.46 -21.73
C GLU A 81 60.67 -0.79 -21.74
N LYS A 82 60.74 -1.60 -20.67
CA LYS A 82 59.92 -2.81 -20.53
C LYS A 82 58.44 -2.44 -20.29
N ILE A 83 58.18 -1.39 -19.51
CA ILE A 83 56.82 -0.88 -19.26
C ILE A 83 56.22 -0.32 -20.56
N ARG A 84 56.99 0.44 -21.35
CA ARG A 84 56.54 0.98 -22.65
C ARG A 84 56.23 -0.13 -23.65
N LYS A 85 57.09 -1.16 -23.74
CA LYS A 85 56.87 -2.30 -24.62
C LYS A 85 55.57 -3.05 -24.28
N GLU A 86 55.30 -3.24 -22.99
CA GLU A 86 54.05 -3.89 -22.54
C GLU A 86 52.84 -3.00 -22.83
N LEU A 87 52.92 -1.70 -22.54
CA LEU A 87 51.87 -0.74 -22.87
C LEU A 87 51.51 -0.76 -24.35
N ASP A 88 52.50 -0.77 -25.24
CA ASP A 88 52.27 -0.83 -26.69
C ASP A 88 51.62 -2.16 -27.11
N ALA A 89 51.93 -3.26 -26.43
CA ALA A 89 51.30 -4.56 -26.67
C ALA A 89 49.85 -4.59 -26.18
N GLU A 90 49.58 -4.06 -24.98
CA GLU A 90 48.24 -3.91 -24.43
C GLU A 90 47.36 -3.03 -25.31
N LEU A 91 47.87 -1.88 -25.77
CA LEU A 91 47.16 -0.96 -26.65
C LEU A 91 46.80 -1.60 -27.99
N LYS A 92 47.74 -2.31 -28.64
CA LYS A 92 47.46 -3.06 -29.87
C LYS A 92 46.39 -4.14 -29.67
N THR A 93 46.43 -4.81 -28.53
CA THR A 93 45.45 -5.85 -28.17
C THR A 93 44.07 -5.23 -27.96
N ALA A 94 44.00 -4.07 -27.30
CA ALA A 94 42.77 -3.32 -27.11
C ALA A 94 42.20 -2.80 -28.44
N GLU A 95 43.03 -2.24 -29.32
CA GLU A 95 42.62 -1.74 -30.64
C GLU A 95 42.14 -2.85 -31.59
N ALA A 96 42.67 -4.07 -31.44
CA ALA A 96 42.25 -5.23 -32.21
C ALA A 96 40.93 -5.85 -31.71
N SER A 97 40.44 -5.46 -30.53
CA SER A 97 39.26 -6.04 -29.90
C SER A 97 37.99 -5.25 -30.27
N SER A 98 36.88 -5.96 -30.46
CA SER A 98 35.58 -5.34 -30.77
C SER A 98 34.92 -4.69 -29.56
N ASP A 99 35.16 -5.24 -28.36
CA ASP A 99 34.56 -4.77 -27.10
C ASP A 99 35.59 -4.60 -25.99
N ALA A 100 35.28 -3.73 -25.03
CA ALA A 100 36.14 -3.45 -23.89
C ALA A 100 36.37 -4.67 -22.99
N LEU A 101 35.36 -5.55 -22.81
CA LEU A 101 35.52 -6.76 -22.00
C LEU A 101 36.44 -7.77 -22.70
N GLU A 102 36.31 -7.92 -24.02
CA GLU A 102 37.20 -8.77 -24.82
C GLU A 102 38.64 -8.30 -24.74
N ALA A 103 38.87 -6.98 -24.84
CA ALA A 103 40.19 -6.37 -24.69
C ALA A 103 40.81 -6.69 -23.32
N VAL A 104 40.06 -6.50 -22.23
CA VAL A 104 40.55 -6.76 -20.87
C VAL A 104 40.83 -8.26 -20.65
N ASN A 105 40.01 -9.15 -21.20
CA ASN A 105 40.24 -10.59 -21.14
C ASN A 105 41.52 -11.00 -21.88
N ALA A 106 41.75 -10.45 -23.06
CA ALA A 106 42.94 -10.71 -23.86
C ALA A 106 44.22 -10.17 -23.18
N ILE A 107 44.15 -8.96 -22.59
CA ILE A 107 45.28 -8.33 -21.88
C ILE A 107 45.60 -9.06 -20.57
N SER A 108 44.58 -9.35 -19.75
CA SER A 108 44.78 -9.93 -18.42
C SER A 108 45.17 -11.41 -18.46
N GLY A 109 44.83 -12.12 -19.52
CA GLY A 109 44.91 -13.59 -19.57
C GLY A 109 43.91 -14.29 -18.64
N LEU A 110 42.98 -13.54 -18.03
CA LEU A 110 41.93 -14.05 -17.15
C LEU A 110 40.59 -14.04 -17.89
N LYS A 111 39.75 -15.06 -17.64
CA LYS A 111 38.38 -15.09 -18.17
C LYS A 111 37.45 -14.32 -17.24
N ILE A 112 37.18 -13.06 -17.56
CA ILE A 112 36.23 -12.18 -16.89
C ILE A 112 34.92 -12.22 -17.68
N LYS A 113 33.83 -12.58 -17.01
CA LYS A 113 32.47 -12.51 -17.56
C LYS A 113 31.85 -11.14 -17.26
N ASP A 114 30.86 -10.75 -18.05
CA ASP A 114 30.08 -9.55 -17.76
C ASP A 114 29.38 -9.69 -16.40
N LYS A 115 29.62 -8.72 -15.53
CA LYS A 115 29.04 -8.64 -14.18
C LYS A 115 27.68 -7.94 -14.18
N ALA A 116 27.47 -7.00 -15.10
CA ALA A 116 26.29 -6.15 -15.10
C ALA A 116 25.11 -6.82 -15.82
N GLY A 117 25.40 -7.60 -16.87
CA GLY A 117 24.40 -8.40 -17.58
C GLY A 117 23.27 -7.55 -18.14
N ILE A 118 22.06 -7.78 -17.64
CA ILE A 118 20.84 -7.12 -18.12
C ILE A 118 20.37 -6.08 -17.11
N PHE A 119 20.17 -4.86 -17.59
CA PHE A 119 19.57 -3.79 -16.80
C PHE A 119 18.05 -3.80 -16.95
N ILE A 120 17.34 -3.78 -15.82
CA ILE A 120 15.88 -3.70 -15.77
C ILE A 120 15.48 -2.29 -15.32
N GLY A 121 14.61 -1.64 -16.10
CA GLY A 121 14.03 -0.37 -15.71
C GLY A 121 12.90 -0.55 -14.68
N ALA A 122 12.78 0.40 -13.76
CA ALA A 122 11.67 0.43 -12.80
C ALA A 122 11.10 1.84 -12.66
N ARG A 123 9.83 1.93 -12.31
CA ARG A 123 9.16 3.18 -11.97
C ARG A 123 8.32 2.95 -10.72
N MET A 124 8.45 3.85 -9.75
CA MET A 124 7.60 3.84 -8.57
C MET A 124 6.13 3.92 -9.00
N GLY A 125 5.34 2.91 -8.63
CA GLY A 125 3.94 2.76 -9.01
C GLY A 125 3.02 3.31 -7.92
N ARG A 126 2.56 2.42 -7.05
CA ARG A 126 1.70 2.74 -5.92
C ARG A 126 2.52 2.67 -4.62
N PRO A 127 2.41 3.66 -3.71
CA PRO A 127 3.02 3.54 -2.39
C PRO A 127 2.31 2.45 -1.57
N GLU A 128 3.00 2.00 -0.53
CA GLU A 128 2.50 1.08 0.47
C GLU A 128 1.22 1.57 1.16
N LYS A 129 0.41 0.69 1.71
CA LYS A 129 -0.81 1.02 2.45
C LYS A 129 -0.99 0.05 3.60
N ALA A 130 -1.27 0.56 4.79
CA ALA A 130 -1.65 -0.22 5.96
C ALA A 130 -2.59 0.66 6.79
N LYS A 131 -3.91 0.48 6.68
CA LYS A 131 -4.88 1.33 7.40
C LYS A 131 -6.25 0.70 7.56
N MET A 132 -6.95 1.09 8.62
CA MET A 132 -8.36 0.74 8.81
C MET A 132 -9.22 1.27 7.65
N ARG A 133 -10.12 0.42 7.14
CA ARG A 133 -11.00 0.79 6.03
C ARG A 133 -12.18 1.62 6.54
N GLU A 134 -12.28 2.85 6.04
CA GLU A 134 -13.41 3.74 6.34
C GLU A 134 -14.30 3.98 5.13
N LEU A 135 -15.62 3.81 5.32
CA LEU A 135 -16.60 4.28 4.35
C LEU A 135 -16.68 5.82 4.36
N THR A 136 -17.19 6.42 3.28
CA THR A 136 -17.39 7.86 3.23
C THR A 136 -18.30 8.37 4.35
N GLY A 137 -17.74 9.17 5.24
CA GLY A 137 -18.42 9.71 6.43
C GLY A 137 -18.17 8.89 7.70
N SER A 138 -17.29 7.88 7.64
CA SER A 138 -16.79 7.07 8.76
C SER A 138 -17.90 6.62 9.71
N PRO A 139 -18.94 5.91 9.21
CA PRO A 139 -20.04 5.46 10.03
C PRO A 139 -19.56 4.40 11.03
N HIS A 140 -20.12 4.44 12.24
CA HIS A 140 -19.95 3.40 13.26
C HIS A 140 -21.06 2.34 13.16
N THR A 141 -22.19 2.69 12.54
CA THR A 141 -23.30 1.76 12.33
C THR A 141 -24.02 2.01 11.01
N LEU A 142 -24.57 0.93 10.44
CA LEU A 142 -25.44 0.96 9.26
C LEU A 142 -26.88 1.32 9.66
N PHE A 143 -27.06 2.52 10.21
CA PHE A 143 -28.36 3.05 10.61
C PHE A 143 -28.61 4.41 9.96
N PRO A 144 -29.78 4.63 9.33
CA PRO A 144 -30.04 5.86 8.60
C PRO A 144 -30.45 6.98 9.56
N ILE A 145 -29.75 8.11 9.48
CA ILE A 145 -30.05 9.33 10.26
C ILE A 145 -30.38 10.54 9.39
N GLY A 146 -30.41 10.36 8.07
CA GLY A 146 -30.90 11.36 7.11
C GLY A 146 -30.21 12.72 7.24
N GLU A 147 -31.01 13.78 7.16
CA GLU A 147 -30.57 15.16 7.37
C GLU A 147 -30.52 15.55 8.85
N ALA A 148 -31.23 14.83 9.73
CA ALA A 148 -31.26 15.08 11.17
C ALA A 148 -29.88 14.95 11.81
N GLY A 149 -29.01 14.07 11.29
CA GLY A 149 -27.61 13.96 11.73
C GLY A 149 -26.68 15.09 11.28
N GLY A 150 -27.20 16.13 10.61
CA GLY A 150 -26.43 17.28 10.17
C GLY A 150 -25.28 16.95 9.19
N LYS A 151 -24.25 17.80 9.21
CA LYS A 151 -23.09 17.65 8.32
C LYS A 151 -22.25 16.41 8.65
N MET A 152 -22.06 16.15 9.95
CA MET A 152 -21.23 15.06 10.46
C MET A 152 -21.93 13.71 10.48
N ARG A 153 -23.23 13.67 10.19
CA ARG A 153 -24.04 12.44 10.27
C ARG A 153 -23.92 11.86 11.70
N SER A 154 -24.13 12.69 12.72
CA SER A 154 -24.03 12.28 14.12
C SER A 154 -25.39 11.93 14.72
N PHE A 155 -25.41 10.98 15.65
CA PHE A 155 -26.60 10.66 16.43
C PHE A 155 -26.94 11.79 17.41
N GLN A 156 -25.94 12.47 17.97
CA GLN A 156 -26.14 13.60 18.86
C GLN A 156 -27.00 14.70 18.21
N ALA A 157 -26.66 15.10 16.98
CA ALA A 157 -27.46 16.08 16.23
C ALA A 157 -28.88 15.56 15.92
N ALA A 158 -29.02 14.26 15.67
CA ALA A 158 -30.32 13.65 15.45
C ALA A 158 -31.17 13.61 16.74
N MET A 159 -30.56 13.39 17.90
CA MET A 159 -31.20 13.39 19.22
C MET A 159 -31.71 14.79 19.59
N ASP A 160 -30.93 15.84 19.30
CA ASP A 160 -31.34 17.24 19.47
C ASP A 160 -32.55 17.57 18.60
N ALA A 161 -32.60 17.02 17.37
CA ALA A 161 -33.76 17.14 16.49
C ALA A 161 -34.97 16.30 16.95
N GLY A 162 -34.74 15.29 17.80
CA GLY A 162 -35.73 14.37 18.38
C GLY A 162 -36.32 13.34 17.42
N LYS A 163 -36.21 13.53 16.10
CA LYS A 163 -36.84 12.66 15.11
C LYS A 163 -35.96 12.44 13.88
N VAL A 164 -36.04 11.23 13.34
CA VAL A 164 -35.39 10.85 12.09
C VAL A 164 -36.45 10.36 11.11
N THR A 165 -36.52 10.97 9.93
CA THR A 165 -37.37 10.50 8.82
C THR A 165 -36.51 9.78 7.81
N SER A 166 -36.80 8.50 7.57
CA SER A 166 -36.09 7.70 6.57
C SER A 166 -36.91 6.52 6.06
N GLN A 167 -36.39 5.84 5.03
CA GLN A 167 -36.93 4.58 4.54
C GLN A 167 -36.47 3.46 5.48
N LEU A 168 -37.41 2.88 6.22
CA LEU A 168 -37.15 1.89 7.26
C LEU A 168 -38.14 0.72 7.16
N PRO A 169 -37.75 -0.50 7.56
CA PRO A 169 -38.65 -1.65 7.60
C PRO A 169 -39.70 -1.47 8.69
N ILE A 170 -40.78 -2.24 8.57
CA ILE A 170 -41.89 -2.21 9.51
C ILE A 170 -41.99 -3.58 10.18
N TYR A 171 -41.93 -3.58 11.51
CA TYR A 171 -42.19 -4.76 12.32
C TYR A 171 -43.22 -4.43 13.38
N GLN A 172 -44.03 -5.42 13.77
CA GLN A 172 -44.99 -5.31 14.84
C GLN A 172 -44.76 -6.39 15.88
N CYS A 173 -44.66 -5.99 17.14
CA CYS A 173 -44.53 -6.92 18.24
C CYS A 173 -45.89 -7.57 18.55
N PRO A 174 -46.02 -8.91 18.51
CA PRO A 174 -47.26 -9.58 18.86
C PRO A 174 -47.58 -9.52 20.36
N LYS A 175 -46.56 -9.32 21.22
CA LYS A 175 -46.72 -9.32 22.69
C LYS A 175 -47.17 -7.97 23.24
N CYS A 176 -46.53 -6.87 22.83
CA CYS A 176 -46.85 -5.52 23.32
C CYS A 176 -47.56 -4.63 22.29
N GLY A 177 -47.77 -5.12 21.06
CA GLY A 177 -48.42 -4.35 19.99
C GLY A 177 -47.58 -3.23 19.38
N ALA A 178 -46.42 -2.90 19.96
CA ALA A 178 -45.56 -1.81 19.51
C ALA A 178 -45.03 -2.05 18.08
N LYS A 179 -44.97 -0.98 17.28
CA LYS A 179 -44.29 -0.98 15.99
C LYS A 179 -42.82 -0.63 16.18
N THR A 180 -41.94 -1.35 15.52
CA THR A 180 -40.50 -1.18 15.60
C THR A 180 -39.85 -1.38 14.23
N ILE A 181 -38.57 -1.03 14.12
CA ILE A 181 -37.72 -1.25 12.95
C ILE A 181 -36.84 -2.50 13.07
N PHE A 182 -36.86 -3.18 14.22
CA PHE A 182 -36.04 -4.35 14.51
C PHE A 182 -36.84 -5.67 14.52
N PRO A 183 -36.21 -6.81 14.19
CA PRO A 183 -36.81 -8.15 14.26
C PRO A 183 -37.04 -8.64 15.71
N VAL A 184 -36.49 -7.95 16.70
CA VAL A 184 -36.67 -8.19 18.13
C VAL A 184 -37.14 -6.88 18.75
N CYS A 185 -38.23 -6.93 19.51
CA CYS A 185 -38.80 -5.74 20.14
C CYS A 185 -37.87 -5.22 21.23
N GLU A 186 -37.51 -3.94 21.14
CA GLU A 186 -36.64 -3.24 22.09
C GLU A 186 -37.29 -3.05 23.47
N ASN A 187 -38.63 -3.08 23.56
CA ASN A 187 -39.35 -2.87 24.83
C ASN A 187 -39.54 -4.16 25.64
N CYS A 188 -39.75 -5.30 24.98
CA CYS A 188 -40.14 -6.55 25.66
C CYS A 188 -39.33 -7.79 25.25
N GLY A 189 -38.40 -7.66 24.31
CA GLY A 189 -37.48 -8.73 23.88
C GLY A 189 -38.10 -9.83 23.02
N SER A 190 -39.41 -9.84 22.75
CA SER A 190 -40.02 -10.86 21.89
C SER A 190 -39.75 -10.63 20.41
N SER A 191 -39.71 -11.71 19.62
CA SER A 191 -39.60 -11.65 18.16
C SER A 191 -40.80 -10.92 17.54
N THR A 192 -40.54 -10.06 16.56
CA THR A 192 -41.55 -9.22 15.91
C THR A 192 -41.96 -9.81 14.56
N LYS A 193 -43.21 -9.55 14.14
CA LYS A 193 -43.71 -9.95 12.83
C LYS A 193 -43.41 -8.84 11.81
N LYS A 194 -42.77 -9.20 10.70
CA LYS A 194 -42.49 -8.25 9.60
C LYS A 194 -43.79 -7.88 8.88
N LEU A 195 -43.97 -6.60 8.62
CA LEU A 195 -45.05 -6.04 7.80
C LEU A 195 -44.48 -5.50 6.48
N TYR A 196 -45.36 -5.39 5.48
CA TYR A 196 -45.07 -4.86 4.15
C TYR A 196 -45.94 -3.64 3.88
N PHE A 197 -45.53 -2.80 2.94
CA PHE A 197 -46.21 -1.56 2.58
C PHE A 197 -46.62 -1.57 1.11
N CYS A 198 -47.91 -1.37 0.86
CA CYS A 198 -48.49 -1.10 -0.44
C CYS A 198 -48.93 0.37 -0.50
N GLU A 199 -48.65 1.05 -1.61
CA GLU A 199 -49.02 2.47 -1.78
C GLU A 199 -50.54 2.70 -1.79
N ILE A 200 -51.34 1.66 -2.04
CA ILE A 200 -52.81 1.71 -2.08
C ILE A 200 -53.43 1.13 -0.80
N CYS A 201 -53.03 -0.08 -0.38
CA CYS A 201 -53.63 -0.76 0.78
C CYS A 201 -53.01 -0.37 2.12
N GLY A 202 -51.88 0.35 2.13
CA GLY A 202 -51.13 0.66 3.34
C GLY A 202 -50.33 -0.54 3.86
N GLU A 203 -50.31 -0.72 5.19
CA GLU A 203 -49.56 -1.80 5.83
C GLU A 203 -50.29 -3.14 5.71
N ILE A 204 -49.60 -4.15 5.19
CA ILE A 204 -50.13 -5.50 4.98
C ILE A 204 -49.18 -6.54 5.58
N ASP A 205 -49.68 -7.75 5.83
CA ASP A 205 -48.91 -8.83 6.46
C ASP A 205 -48.28 -9.81 5.46
N LYS A 206 -48.54 -9.63 4.16
CA LYS A 206 -48.04 -10.48 3.07
C LYS A 206 -47.17 -9.70 2.09
N PRO A 207 -46.14 -10.34 1.49
CA PRO A 207 -45.26 -9.68 0.52
C PRO A 207 -45.95 -9.37 -0.81
N LYS A 208 -47.07 -10.05 -1.13
CA LYS A 208 -47.84 -9.83 -2.35
C LYS A 208 -49.20 -9.22 -2.00
N CYS A 209 -49.53 -8.15 -2.71
CA CYS A 209 -50.81 -7.46 -2.69
C CYS A 209 -51.50 -7.67 -4.05
N PRO A 210 -52.85 -7.59 -4.15
CA PRO A 210 -53.53 -7.52 -5.45
C PRO A 210 -53.02 -6.40 -6.38
N HIS A 211 -52.38 -5.37 -5.81
CA HIS A 211 -51.80 -4.24 -6.54
C HIS A 211 -50.30 -4.42 -6.92
N GLY A 212 -49.74 -5.60 -6.71
CA GLY A 212 -48.34 -5.93 -7.02
C GLY A 212 -47.49 -6.31 -5.81
N ASP A 213 -46.17 -6.34 -6.01
CA ASP A 213 -45.21 -6.66 -4.94
C ASP A 213 -45.13 -5.51 -3.92
N ALA A 214 -45.38 -5.84 -2.65
CA ALA A 214 -45.35 -4.87 -1.57
C ALA A 214 -43.91 -4.62 -1.10
N LYS A 215 -43.61 -3.37 -0.76
CA LYS A 215 -42.28 -2.97 -0.28
C LYS A 215 -42.09 -3.46 1.15
N SER A 216 -40.89 -3.92 1.49
CA SER A 216 -40.54 -4.34 2.86
C SER A 216 -40.22 -3.17 3.80
N TYR A 217 -40.31 -1.95 3.30
CA TYR A 217 -40.01 -0.71 3.99
C TYR A 217 -40.98 0.40 3.56
N LYS A 218 -41.10 1.43 4.40
CA LYS A 218 -41.80 2.67 4.06
C LYS A 218 -41.00 3.87 4.55
N GLU A 219 -41.30 5.04 4.01
CA GLU A 219 -40.84 6.29 4.62
C GLU A 219 -41.61 6.51 5.92
N GLN A 220 -40.89 6.57 7.04
CA GLN A 220 -41.47 6.75 8.35
C GLN A 220 -40.57 7.61 9.23
N THR A 221 -41.20 8.31 10.15
CA THR A 221 -40.53 9.13 11.17
C THR A 221 -40.44 8.33 12.46
N ILE A 222 -39.22 8.15 12.95
CA ILE A 222 -38.92 7.48 14.21
C ILE A 222 -38.45 8.49 15.26
N ASP A 223 -38.81 8.24 16.51
CA ASP A 223 -38.22 8.94 17.66
C ASP A 223 -36.85 8.33 17.95
N ILE A 224 -35.78 9.08 17.66
CA ILE A 224 -34.42 8.58 17.82
C ILE A 224 -34.00 8.52 19.30
N ASN A 225 -34.61 9.34 20.17
CA ASN A 225 -34.32 9.34 21.59
C ASN A 225 -34.80 8.04 22.25
N HIS A 226 -35.93 7.50 21.79
CA HIS A 226 -36.40 6.17 22.21
C HIS A 226 -35.38 5.06 21.87
N TYR A 227 -34.91 5.01 20.62
CA TYR A 227 -33.97 3.97 20.19
C TYR A 227 -32.57 4.12 20.81
N MET A 228 -32.09 5.35 20.99
CA MET A 228 -30.84 5.60 21.70
C MET A 228 -30.95 5.28 23.18
N GLY A 229 -32.03 5.70 23.84
CA GLY A 229 -32.28 5.42 25.26
C GLY A 229 -32.37 3.93 25.56
N THR A 230 -33.13 3.18 24.74
CA THR A 230 -33.23 1.71 24.87
C THR A 230 -31.90 1.01 24.61
N ALA A 231 -31.09 1.48 23.65
CA ALA A 231 -29.76 0.92 23.40
C ALA A 231 -28.79 1.18 24.56
N ILE A 232 -28.79 2.38 25.13
CA ILE A 232 -27.96 2.75 26.29
C ILE A 232 -28.35 1.91 27.52
N GLN A 233 -29.66 1.79 27.79
CA GLN A 233 -30.17 0.94 28.87
C GLN A 233 -29.79 -0.53 28.68
N LYS A 234 -29.91 -1.05 27.46
CA LYS A 234 -29.56 -2.45 27.14
C LYS A 234 -28.08 -2.72 27.34
N LEU A 235 -27.21 -1.79 26.96
CA LEU A 235 -25.77 -1.92 27.14
C LEU A 235 -25.31 -1.63 28.58
N ASN A 236 -26.19 -1.09 29.43
CA ASN A 236 -25.88 -0.66 30.80
C ASN A 236 -24.67 0.29 30.87
N ILE A 237 -24.62 1.25 29.94
CA ILE A 237 -23.54 2.23 29.83
C ILE A 237 -24.02 3.58 30.36
N ASN A 238 -23.28 4.18 31.31
CA ASN A 238 -23.61 5.51 31.85
C ASN A 238 -23.05 6.66 31.00
N VAL A 239 -21.91 6.43 30.31
CA VAL A 239 -21.23 7.42 29.47
C VAL A 239 -21.05 6.83 28.09
N PHE A 240 -21.73 7.40 27.10
CA PHE A 240 -21.59 7.00 25.69
C PHE A 240 -20.71 8.01 24.94
N PRO A 241 -20.07 7.60 23.81
CA PRO A 241 -19.15 8.46 23.07
C PRO A 241 -19.79 9.76 22.56
N ASP A 242 -19.02 10.85 22.57
CA ASP A 242 -19.45 12.19 22.13
C ASP A 242 -19.88 12.24 20.66
N LEU A 243 -19.33 11.35 19.83
CA LEU A 243 -19.60 11.34 18.40
C LEU A 243 -19.87 9.92 17.89
N ILE A 244 -21.15 9.59 17.73
CA ILE A 244 -21.58 8.36 17.08
C ILE A 244 -22.08 8.72 15.71
N LYS A 245 -21.67 7.99 14.68
CA LYS A 245 -21.95 8.32 13.27
C LYS A 245 -22.78 7.24 12.60
N GLY A 246 -23.83 7.67 11.90
CA GLY A 246 -24.69 6.81 11.09
C GLY A 246 -24.50 7.03 9.59
N VAL A 247 -25.37 6.43 8.79
CA VAL A 247 -25.40 6.64 7.33
C VAL A 247 -26.50 7.63 6.95
N ARG A 248 -26.33 8.33 5.81
CA ARG A 248 -27.39 9.24 5.31
C ARG A 248 -28.66 8.49 4.89
N GLY A 249 -28.50 7.26 4.41
CA GLY A 249 -29.60 6.42 3.95
C GLY A 249 -29.11 5.02 3.67
N MET A 250 -30.03 4.07 3.75
CA MET A 250 -29.73 2.65 3.57
C MET A 250 -29.59 2.28 2.08
N SER A 251 -28.51 1.59 1.74
CA SER A 251 -28.22 1.15 0.37
C SER A 251 -28.71 -0.28 0.09
N ASN A 252 -29.03 -1.07 1.11
CA ASN A 252 -29.54 -2.42 0.98
C ASN A 252 -30.99 -2.47 0.45
N LYS A 253 -31.40 -3.67 0.03
CA LYS A 253 -32.69 -3.93 -0.63
C LYS A 253 -33.87 -3.64 0.29
N ASP A 254 -33.82 -4.18 1.50
CA ASP A 254 -34.92 -4.15 2.47
C ASP A 254 -34.86 -2.97 3.45
N LYS A 255 -33.88 -2.06 3.27
CA LYS A 255 -33.65 -0.90 4.16
C LYS A 255 -33.45 -1.25 5.63
N ILE A 256 -33.03 -2.48 5.92
CA ILE A 256 -32.87 -3.01 7.27
C ILE A 256 -31.66 -2.34 7.94
N PRO A 257 -31.85 -1.58 9.03
CA PRO A 257 -30.76 -0.97 9.76
C PRO A 257 -30.04 -2.01 10.64
N GLU A 258 -28.79 -1.73 10.96
CA GLU A 258 -28.06 -2.43 12.02
C GLU A 258 -28.55 -1.97 13.41
N ASN A 259 -28.42 -2.84 14.42
CA ASN A 259 -28.78 -2.49 15.79
C ASN A 259 -27.82 -1.41 16.35
N LEU A 260 -28.38 -0.35 16.93
CA LEU A 260 -27.62 0.79 17.47
C LEU A 260 -26.64 0.41 18.57
N CYS A 261 -26.90 -0.65 19.33
CA CYS A 261 -25.98 -1.13 20.36
C CYS A 261 -24.60 -1.41 19.77
N LYS A 262 -24.55 -2.02 18.57
CA LYS A 262 -23.29 -2.28 17.86
C LYS A 262 -22.59 -0.96 17.51
N GLY A 263 -23.33 0.04 17.06
CA GLY A 263 -22.80 1.37 16.74
C GLY A 263 -22.20 2.12 17.92
N ILE A 264 -22.84 2.06 19.08
CA ILE A 264 -22.33 2.67 20.32
C ILE A 264 -21.01 2.01 20.73
N LEU A 265 -20.97 0.67 20.73
CA LEU A 265 -19.76 -0.08 21.06
C LEU A 265 -18.63 0.16 20.05
N ARG A 266 -18.93 0.21 18.75
CA ARG A 266 -17.93 0.55 17.72
C ARG A 266 -17.34 1.95 17.92
N ALA A 267 -18.18 2.93 18.27
CA ALA A 267 -17.71 4.29 18.58
C ALA A 267 -16.86 4.33 19.86
N LYS A 268 -17.20 3.53 20.88
CA LYS A 268 -16.43 3.41 22.12
C LYS A 268 -15.02 2.84 21.87
N HIS A 269 -14.91 1.89 20.95
CA HIS A 269 -13.64 1.25 20.56
C HIS A 269 -12.95 1.91 19.36
N GLU A 270 -13.45 3.07 18.88
CA GLU A 270 -12.88 3.83 17.76
C GLU A 270 -12.66 2.98 16.49
N ILE A 271 -13.66 2.16 16.14
CA ILE A 271 -13.66 1.34 14.94
C ILE A 271 -14.85 1.66 14.03
N TYR A 272 -14.67 1.46 12.73
CA TYR A 272 -15.67 1.80 11.72
C TYR A 272 -16.28 0.57 11.06
N VAL A 273 -17.54 0.68 10.68
CA VAL A 273 -18.27 -0.40 10.01
C VAL A 273 -18.14 -0.28 8.49
N ASN A 274 -17.94 -1.41 7.82
CA ASN A 274 -18.00 -1.52 6.38
C ASN A 274 -19.43 -1.84 5.90
N LYS A 275 -19.65 -1.83 4.58
CA LYS A 275 -20.97 -1.97 3.93
C LYS A 275 -21.73 -3.25 4.26
N ASP A 276 -21.03 -4.27 4.78
CA ASP A 276 -21.56 -5.60 5.09
C ASP A 276 -21.69 -5.86 6.59
N GLY A 277 -21.35 -4.89 7.44
CA GLY A 277 -21.37 -4.98 8.91
C GLY A 277 -20.02 -5.34 9.55
N THR A 278 -19.03 -5.75 8.76
CA THR A 278 -17.68 -6.11 9.26
C THR A 278 -16.80 -4.89 9.47
N THR A 279 -15.75 -5.02 10.28
CA THR A 279 -14.64 -4.06 10.36
C THR A 279 -13.42 -4.63 9.65
N ARG A 280 -12.74 -3.82 8.83
CA ARG A 280 -11.64 -4.28 7.97
C ARG A 280 -10.40 -3.43 8.11
N TYR A 281 -9.25 -4.08 7.99
CA TYR A 281 -7.96 -3.43 7.88
C TYR A 281 -7.37 -3.70 6.50
N ASP A 282 -7.04 -2.66 5.73
CA ASP A 282 -6.46 -2.76 4.39
C ASP A 282 -4.93 -2.72 4.45
N MET A 283 -4.28 -3.56 3.66
CA MET A 283 -2.83 -3.66 3.61
C MET A 283 -2.31 -4.02 2.21
N THR A 284 -1.08 -3.62 1.90
CA THR A 284 -0.34 -4.05 0.71
C THR A 284 0.16 -5.48 0.90
N GLU A 285 0.06 -6.32 -0.12
CA GLU A 285 0.48 -7.73 -0.05
C GLU A 285 1.95 -7.90 -0.37
N LEU A 286 2.68 -8.68 0.44
CA LEU A 286 4.08 -9.02 0.22
C LEU A 286 4.29 -10.52 0.45
N PRO A 287 4.78 -11.28 -0.54
CA PRO A 287 5.01 -12.71 -0.37
C PRO A 287 6.26 -12.97 0.47
N ILE A 288 6.19 -13.96 1.35
CA ILE A 288 7.33 -14.46 2.12
C ILE A 288 7.26 -15.99 2.26
N THR A 289 8.41 -16.66 2.29
CA THR A 289 8.47 -18.10 2.58
C THR A 289 9.14 -18.38 3.93
N HIS A 290 9.99 -17.46 4.41
CA HIS A 290 10.78 -17.63 5.62
C HIS A 290 10.83 -16.35 6.44
N PHE A 291 10.86 -16.47 7.75
CA PHE A 291 11.00 -15.35 8.67
C PHE A 291 11.84 -15.74 9.88
N ARG A 292 12.39 -14.76 10.58
CA ARG A 292 13.00 -14.92 11.91
C ARG A 292 12.02 -14.45 12.98
N PRO A 293 11.86 -15.16 14.11
CA PRO A 293 11.00 -14.71 15.21
C PRO A 293 11.27 -13.26 15.67
N SER A 294 12.53 -12.82 15.65
CA SER A 294 12.92 -11.44 16.00
C SER A 294 12.31 -10.38 15.10
N GLU A 295 12.08 -10.69 13.82
CA GLU A 295 11.52 -9.75 12.83
C GLU A 295 10.03 -9.49 13.04
N ILE A 296 9.31 -10.42 13.68
CA ILE A 296 7.85 -10.36 13.84
C ILE A 296 7.43 -10.07 15.28
N GLY A 297 8.42 -9.85 16.17
CA GLY A 297 8.23 -9.53 17.58
C GLY A 297 7.53 -10.64 18.39
N THR A 298 7.57 -11.89 17.93
CA THR A 298 6.84 -13.00 18.58
C THR A 298 7.81 -13.92 19.32
N PRO A 299 7.60 -14.19 20.62
CA PRO A 299 8.46 -15.10 21.38
C PRO A 299 8.52 -16.50 20.78
N VAL A 300 9.69 -17.13 20.89
CA VAL A 300 9.93 -18.49 20.36
C VAL A 300 8.97 -19.50 20.99
N GLU A 301 8.70 -19.38 22.30
CA GLU A 301 7.76 -20.20 23.03
C GLU A 301 6.35 -20.11 22.43
N LYS A 302 5.93 -18.90 22.04
CA LYS A 302 4.64 -18.67 21.42
C LYS A 302 4.57 -19.31 20.02
N LEU A 303 5.63 -19.22 19.24
CA LEU A 303 5.70 -19.90 17.94
C LEU A 303 5.66 -21.43 18.07
N ARG A 304 6.29 -21.99 19.10
CA ARG A 304 6.18 -23.42 19.42
C ARG A 304 4.74 -23.83 19.74
N GLU A 305 4.01 -23.05 20.53
CA GLU A 305 2.57 -23.26 20.79
C GLU A 305 1.75 -23.23 19.49
N LEU A 306 2.15 -22.40 18.52
CA LEU A 306 1.50 -22.29 17.21
C LEU A 306 1.89 -23.42 16.24
N GLY A 307 2.81 -24.31 16.63
CA GLY A 307 3.21 -25.49 15.87
C GLY A 307 4.49 -25.31 15.05
N TYR A 308 5.32 -24.33 15.36
CA TYR A 308 6.67 -24.16 14.80
C TYR A 308 7.69 -24.83 15.72
N THR A 309 8.13 -26.04 15.37
CA THR A 309 9.02 -26.87 16.22
C THR A 309 10.48 -26.86 15.77
N ALA A 310 10.72 -26.66 14.47
CA ALA A 310 12.05 -26.67 13.87
C ALA A 310 12.23 -25.45 12.95
N ASP A 311 13.49 -25.09 12.73
CA ASP A 311 13.90 -24.10 11.75
C ASP A 311 13.91 -24.68 10.32
N ALA A 312 14.20 -23.83 9.34
CA ALA A 312 14.21 -24.17 7.92
C ALA A 312 15.24 -25.24 7.52
N TYR A 313 16.22 -25.51 8.40
CA TYR A 313 17.27 -26.50 8.19
C TYR A 313 17.06 -27.78 9.01
N GLY A 314 15.98 -27.84 9.79
CA GLY A 314 15.57 -29.00 10.59
C GLY A 314 16.12 -29.02 12.02
N ALA A 315 16.81 -27.97 12.48
CA ALA A 315 17.23 -27.87 13.87
C ALA A 315 16.06 -27.41 14.77
N PRO A 316 16.00 -27.81 16.05
CA PRO A 316 14.97 -27.32 16.98
C PRO A 316 14.96 -25.78 17.06
N LEU A 317 13.76 -25.19 17.09
CA LEU A 317 13.60 -23.74 17.15
C LEU A 317 13.82 -23.24 18.59
N ASP A 318 15.03 -22.78 18.91
CA ASP A 318 15.46 -22.35 20.26
C ASP A 318 15.78 -20.86 20.36
N THR A 319 16.12 -20.21 19.25
CA THR A 319 16.60 -18.83 19.24
C THR A 319 15.76 -17.94 18.32
N PRO A 320 15.66 -16.63 18.61
CA PRO A 320 14.84 -15.72 17.81
C PRO A 320 15.46 -15.36 16.45
N GLU A 321 16.73 -15.70 16.23
CA GLU A 321 17.45 -15.43 14.98
C GLU A 321 17.44 -16.61 14.01
N GLN A 322 16.89 -17.77 14.42
CA GLN A 322 16.72 -18.90 13.51
C GLN A 322 15.70 -18.58 12.43
N LEU A 323 15.99 -19.03 11.21
CA LEU A 323 15.13 -18.85 10.06
C LEU A 323 14.07 -19.95 10.03
N VAL A 324 12.80 -19.59 9.99
CA VAL A 324 11.66 -20.50 10.07
C VAL A 324 10.84 -20.41 8.79
N GLU A 325 10.47 -21.55 8.23
CA GLU A 325 9.56 -21.61 7.07
C GLU A 325 8.12 -21.29 7.52
N ILE A 326 7.49 -20.29 6.89
CA ILE A 326 6.12 -19.87 7.23
C ILE A 326 5.09 -20.91 6.77
N LYS A 327 4.12 -21.24 7.63
CA LYS A 327 3.03 -22.13 7.24
C LYS A 327 2.10 -21.45 6.22
N PRO A 328 1.50 -22.19 5.28
CA PRO A 328 0.76 -21.63 4.14
C PRO A 328 -0.41 -20.68 4.44
N GLN A 329 -1.02 -20.75 5.62
CA GLN A 329 -2.16 -19.91 6.03
C GLN A 329 -1.83 -18.97 7.20
N ASP A 330 -0.55 -18.88 7.58
CA ASP A 330 -0.10 -17.95 8.60
C ASP A 330 0.23 -16.58 7.96
N LEU A 331 -0.04 -15.50 8.69
CA LEU A 331 0.17 -14.12 8.24
C LEU A 331 0.93 -13.32 9.29
N ILE A 332 1.81 -12.46 8.81
CA ILE A 332 2.49 -11.43 9.58
C ILE A 332 1.93 -10.09 9.12
N LEU A 333 1.33 -9.36 10.06
CA LEU A 333 0.59 -8.13 9.76
C LEU A 333 1.44 -6.87 9.99
N PRO A 334 1.06 -5.70 9.43
CA PRO A 334 1.83 -4.48 9.62
C PRO A 334 1.66 -3.93 11.05
N GLY A 335 2.75 -3.82 11.78
CA GLY A 335 2.86 -3.25 13.14
C GLY A 335 3.56 -1.90 13.22
N ALA A 336 3.87 -1.29 12.06
CA ALA A 336 4.65 -0.05 11.94
C ALA A 336 4.11 1.11 12.79
N THR A 337 4.90 1.60 13.76
CA THR A 337 4.50 2.72 14.65
C THR A 337 4.89 4.11 14.13
N TYR A 338 5.81 4.19 13.16
CA TYR A 338 6.27 5.45 12.55
C TYR A 338 5.51 5.83 11.27
N SER A 339 4.52 5.02 10.87
CA SER A 339 3.61 5.37 9.77
C SER A 339 2.63 6.45 10.20
N MET A 340 2.10 7.19 9.22
CA MET A 340 0.97 8.11 9.45
C MET A 340 -0.36 7.37 9.65
N ASP A 341 -0.45 6.13 9.18
CA ASP A 341 -1.62 5.29 9.30
C ASP A 341 -1.49 4.38 10.56
N GLU A 342 -2.61 4.07 11.22
CA GLU A 342 -2.61 3.22 12.44
C GLU A 342 -2.18 1.78 12.16
N PRO A 343 -1.39 1.14 13.05
CA PRO A 343 -0.90 -0.22 12.86
C PRO A 343 -1.98 -1.29 13.10
N ALA A 344 -1.82 -2.46 12.49
CA ALA A 344 -2.82 -3.52 12.51
C ALA A 344 -3.00 -4.14 13.90
N ASN A 345 -1.93 -4.28 14.68
CA ASN A 345 -1.98 -4.81 16.06
C ASN A 345 -2.92 -3.97 16.95
N GLU A 346 -2.89 -2.65 16.83
CA GLU A 346 -3.78 -1.75 17.58
C GLU A 346 -5.23 -1.85 17.13
N VAL A 347 -5.46 -1.80 15.81
CA VAL A 347 -6.83 -1.85 15.27
C VAL A 347 -7.48 -3.20 15.58
N LEU A 348 -6.77 -4.31 15.38
CA LEU A 348 -7.29 -5.65 15.66
C LEU A 348 -7.52 -5.88 17.16
N PHE A 349 -6.65 -5.34 18.02
CA PHE A 349 -6.87 -5.34 19.48
C PHE A 349 -8.19 -4.65 19.85
N ARG A 350 -8.46 -3.45 19.28
CA ARG A 350 -9.74 -2.74 19.50
C ARG A 350 -10.94 -3.52 18.96
N ILE A 351 -10.81 -4.17 17.80
CA ILE A 351 -11.89 -5.02 17.24
C ILE A 351 -12.16 -6.23 18.14
N GLY A 352 -11.13 -6.89 18.67
CA GLY A 352 -11.29 -8.01 19.60
C GLY A 352 -12.03 -7.62 20.88
N ASN A 353 -11.64 -6.50 21.49
CA ASN A 353 -12.32 -5.96 22.67
C ASN A 353 -13.77 -5.53 22.37
N PHE A 354 -14.02 -4.97 21.18
CA PHE A 354 -15.39 -4.71 20.71
C PHE A 354 -16.21 -6.00 20.61
N VAL A 355 -15.65 -7.06 20.04
CA VAL A 355 -16.34 -8.36 19.92
C VAL A 355 -16.68 -8.93 21.29
N ASP A 356 -15.75 -8.88 22.25
CA ASP A 356 -15.98 -9.37 23.60
C ASP A 356 -17.05 -8.58 24.33
N GLU A 357 -16.98 -7.24 24.29
CA GLU A 357 -17.99 -6.39 24.91
C GLU A 357 -19.35 -6.56 24.23
N LEU A 358 -19.38 -6.80 22.92
CA LEU A 358 -20.61 -7.11 22.20
C LEU A 358 -21.20 -8.46 22.65
N LEU A 359 -20.38 -9.49 22.81
CA LEU A 359 -20.80 -10.80 23.31
C LEU A 359 -21.38 -10.69 24.72
N VAL A 360 -20.70 -9.99 25.62
CA VAL A 360 -21.13 -9.83 27.01
C VAL A 360 -22.37 -8.94 27.12
N SER A 361 -22.27 -7.69 26.65
CA SER A 361 -23.28 -6.66 26.94
C SER A 361 -24.53 -6.78 26.07
N PHE A 362 -24.41 -7.29 24.83
CA PHE A 362 -25.57 -7.37 23.92
C PHE A 362 -26.14 -8.78 23.76
N TYR A 363 -25.27 -9.80 23.72
CA TYR A 363 -25.66 -11.19 23.53
C TYR A 363 -25.73 -12.00 24.84
N ALA A 364 -25.26 -11.46 25.96
CA ALA A 364 -25.19 -12.15 27.26
C ALA A 364 -24.43 -13.48 27.20
N LEU A 365 -23.31 -13.49 26.46
CA LEU A 365 -22.39 -14.62 26.31
C LEU A 365 -21.03 -14.30 26.96
N ALA A 366 -20.23 -15.34 27.18
CA ALA A 366 -18.85 -15.16 27.64
C ALA A 366 -17.99 -14.43 26.58
N PRO A 367 -16.98 -13.65 27.00
CA PRO A 367 -16.00 -13.08 26.07
C PRO A 367 -15.24 -14.19 25.34
N PHE A 368 -14.80 -13.92 24.11
CA PHE A 368 -14.13 -14.89 23.26
C PHE A 368 -12.61 -14.67 23.19
N TYR A 369 -12.15 -13.45 22.89
CA TYR A 369 -10.74 -13.15 22.68
C TYR A 369 -10.00 -12.88 24.00
N ASN A 370 -10.63 -12.11 24.88
CA ASN A 370 -10.11 -11.65 26.17
C ASN A 370 -8.73 -10.98 26.07
N PHE A 371 -8.49 -10.22 25.00
CA PHE A 371 -7.21 -9.53 24.80
C PHE A 371 -6.93 -8.55 25.95
N LYS A 372 -5.71 -8.60 26.48
CA LYS A 372 -5.18 -7.67 27.49
C LYS A 372 -4.11 -6.78 26.88
N THR A 373 -3.30 -7.32 25.99
CA THR A 373 -2.27 -6.57 25.27
C THR A 373 -2.40 -6.77 23.76
N LYS A 374 -1.65 -5.99 22.98
CA LYS A 374 -1.71 -6.02 21.52
C LYS A 374 -1.09 -7.31 20.96
N GLU A 375 -0.20 -7.92 21.73
CA GLU A 375 0.48 -9.18 21.44
C GLU A 375 -0.48 -10.38 21.52
N ASP A 376 -1.56 -10.28 22.30
CA ASP A 376 -2.58 -11.34 22.42
C ASP A 376 -3.34 -11.58 21.11
N VAL A 377 -3.25 -10.67 20.13
CA VAL A 377 -3.81 -10.87 18.79
C VAL A 377 -3.11 -12.04 18.08
N VAL A 378 -1.86 -12.35 18.44
CA VAL A 378 -1.10 -13.48 17.87
C VAL A 378 -1.79 -14.81 18.22
N GLY A 379 -2.01 -15.62 17.19
CA GLY A 379 -2.78 -16.87 17.24
C GLY A 379 -4.24 -16.72 16.83
N SER A 380 -4.75 -15.48 16.69
CA SER A 380 -6.13 -15.23 16.27
C SER A 380 -6.35 -15.57 14.81
N LEU A 381 -7.54 -16.12 14.52
CA LEU A 381 -7.97 -16.39 13.15
C LEU A 381 -8.53 -15.13 12.49
N VAL A 382 -8.09 -14.88 11.26
CA VAL A 382 -8.52 -13.78 10.41
C VAL A 382 -9.05 -14.33 9.09
N ILE A 383 -9.89 -13.55 8.42
CA ILE A 383 -10.30 -13.78 7.04
C ILE A 383 -9.52 -12.81 6.16
N GLY A 384 -8.64 -13.34 5.31
CA GLY A 384 -8.05 -12.61 4.20
C GLY A 384 -9.06 -12.46 3.06
N LEU A 385 -9.29 -11.23 2.60
CA LEU A 385 -10.24 -10.93 1.55
C LEU A 385 -9.71 -9.83 0.63
N ALA A 386 -9.41 -10.21 -0.60
CA ALA A 386 -9.05 -9.27 -1.64
C ALA A 386 -10.27 -8.46 -2.15
N PRO A 387 -10.05 -7.24 -2.68
CA PRO A 387 -11.01 -6.56 -3.53
C PRO A 387 -11.49 -7.45 -4.69
N HIS A 388 -12.72 -7.24 -5.14
CA HIS A 388 -13.32 -7.97 -6.28
C HIS A 388 -13.45 -9.49 -6.12
N ILE A 389 -13.33 -10.05 -4.92
CA ILE A 389 -13.67 -11.45 -4.65
C ILE A 389 -14.71 -11.58 -3.54
N SER A 390 -15.27 -12.78 -3.38
CA SER A 390 -16.28 -13.06 -2.35
C SER A 390 -16.07 -14.36 -1.57
N ALA A 391 -15.01 -15.10 -1.90
CA ALA A 391 -14.48 -16.17 -1.08
C ALA A 391 -13.37 -15.60 -0.20
N GLY A 392 -13.58 -15.53 1.11
CA GLY A 392 -12.52 -15.19 2.05
C GLY A 392 -11.72 -16.44 2.42
N ILE A 393 -10.44 -16.30 2.75
CA ILE A 393 -9.62 -17.42 3.21
C ILE A 393 -9.27 -17.22 4.67
N ILE A 394 -9.47 -18.27 5.45
CA ILE A 394 -9.10 -18.25 6.86
C ILE A 394 -7.58 -18.36 6.94
N GLY A 395 -6.98 -17.49 7.74
CA GLY A 395 -5.60 -17.60 8.13
C GLY A 395 -5.40 -17.21 9.58
N ARG A 396 -4.17 -17.28 10.05
CA ARG A 396 -3.82 -17.08 11.46
C ARG A 396 -2.72 -16.04 11.58
N VAL A 397 -2.89 -15.07 12.47
CA VAL A 397 -1.87 -14.06 12.73
C VAL A 397 -0.76 -14.69 13.57
N ILE A 398 0.49 -14.61 13.12
CA ILE A 398 1.65 -15.16 13.84
C ILE A 398 2.59 -14.10 14.40
N GLY A 399 2.43 -12.84 14.01
CA GLY A 399 3.23 -11.72 14.50
C GLY A 399 3.00 -10.44 13.70
N PHE A 400 3.82 -9.42 13.98
CA PHE A 400 3.72 -8.11 13.33
C PHE A 400 5.10 -7.64 12.86
N SER A 401 5.19 -7.23 11.60
CA SER A 401 6.41 -6.65 11.03
C SER A 401 6.42 -5.13 11.25
N ASP A 402 7.60 -4.52 11.22
CA ASP A 402 7.68 -3.06 11.24
C ASP A 402 7.23 -2.44 9.91
N THR A 403 7.00 -3.22 8.86
CA THR A 403 6.60 -2.69 7.55
C THR A 403 5.10 -2.34 7.46
N GLN A 404 4.69 -1.72 6.35
CA GLN A 404 3.27 -1.47 6.02
C GLN A 404 2.71 -2.54 5.07
N GLY A 405 3.34 -3.72 5.01
CA GLY A 405 2.90 -4.86 4.21
C GLY A 405 2.30 -5.98 5.06
N CYS A 406 1.47 -6.80 4.43
CA CYS A 406 1.06 -8.10 4.94
C CYS A 406 1.95 -9.16 4.33
N PHE A 407 2.80 -9.74 5.16
CA PHE A 407 3.61 -10.87 4.75
C PHE A 407 2.83 -12.16 4.94
N ALA A 408 2.67 -12.92 3.85
CA ALA A 408 2.08 -14.24 3.91
C ALA A 408 2.74 -15.16 2.88
N HIS A 409 2.51 -16.45 3.04
CA HIS A 409 2.94 -17.43 2.07
C HIS A 409 2.37 -17.11 0.66
N PRO A 410 3.13 -17.25 -0.45
CA PRO A 410 2.63 -17.00 -1.81
C PRO A 410 1.31 -17.71 -2.12
N LEU A 411 1.15 -18.95 -1.64
CA LEU A 411 -0.12 -19.69 -1.70
C LEU A 411 -1.30 -18.92 -1.08
N MET A 412 -1.12 -18.24 0.06
CA MET A 412 -2.17 -17.47 0.72
C MET A 412 -2.64 -16.29 -0.14
N HIS A 413 -1.70 -15.60 -0.81
CA HIS A 413 -2.02 -14.53 -1.74
C HIS A 413 -2.68 -15.07 -3.01
N ALA A 414 -2.13 -16.14 -3.61
CA ALA A 414 -2.72 -16.79 -4.77
C ALA A 414 -4.14 -17.30 -4.51
N ALA A 415 -4.38 -17.84 -3.31
CA ALA A 415 -5.72 -18.26 -2.89
C ALA A 415 -6.70 -17.06 -2.86
N GLN A 416 -6.22 -15.89 -2.45
CA GLN A 416 -6.98 -14.63 -2.51
C GLN A 416 -7.07 -14.06 -3.94
N ARG A 417 -6.63 -14.80 -4.97
CA ARG A 417 -6.58 -14.40 -6.38
C ARG A 417 -5.72 -13.15 -6.58
N ARG A 418 -4.52 -13.19 -6.02
CA ARG A 418 -3.56 -12.07 -6.02
C ARG A 418 -2.20 -12.51 -6.55
N ASP A 419 -1.61 -11.60 -7.32
CA ASP A 419 -0.34 -11.82 -8.03
C ASP A 419 0.84 -11.16 -7.31
N CYS A 420 0.58 -10.44 -6.21
CA CYS A 420 1.57 -9.68 -5.44
C CYS A 420 2.32 -8.59 -6.26
N ASP A 421 1.68 -7.99 -7.25
CA ASP A 421 2.25 -6.94 -8.12
C ASP A 421 1.98 -5.50 -7.60
N GLY A 422 1.83 -5.34 -6.29
CA GLY A 422 1.40 -4.08 -5.64
C GLY A 422 -0.11 -4.03 -5.34
N ASP A 423 -0.75 -5.19 -5.35
CA ASP A 423 -2.13 -5.39 -4.92
C ASP A 423 -2.34 -5.12 -3.42
N GLU A 424 -3.61 -4.93 -3.07
CA GLU A 424 -4.05 -4.75 -1.69
C GLU A 424 -5.02 -5.85 -1.30
N SER A 425 -4.91 -6.30 -0.07
CA SER A 425 -5.90 -7.16 0.56
C SER A 425 -6.38 -6.54 1.87
N CYS A 426 -7.42 -7.13 2.47
CA CYS A 426 -7.83 -6.79 3.81
C CYS A 426 -7.99 -8.01 4.70
N VAL A 427 -7.84 -7.79 6.00
CA VAL A 427 -8.11 -8.80 7.03
C VAL A 427 -9.30 -8.36 7.87
N ILE A 428 -10.04 -9.37 8.32
CA ILE A 428 -11.21 -9.25 9.20
C ILE A 428 -11.02 -10.29 10.30
N LEU A 429 -11.17 -9.91 11.58
CA LEU A 429 -11.19 -10.93 12.65
C LEU A 429 -12.33 -11.90 12.41
N LEU A 430 -12.07 -13.21 12.50
CA LEU A 430 -13.05 -14.23 12.13
C LEU A 430 -14.35 -14.09 12.92
N MET A 431 -14.26 -13.90 14.24
CA MET A 431 -15.46 -13.73 15.08
C MET A 431 -16.23 -12.43 14.79
N ASP A 432 -15.55 -11.34 14.41
CA ASP A 432 -16.23 -10.11 13.99
C ASP A 432 -17.08 -10.37 12.73
N ALA A 433 -16.51 -11.05 11.74
CA ALA A 433 -17.25 -11.43 10.55
C ALA A 433 -18.46 -12.32 10.89
N LEU A 434 -18.29 -13.36 11.71
CA LEU A 434 -19.37 -14.29 12.04
C LEU A 434 -20.55 -13.60 12.77
N LEU A 435 -20.27 -12.64 13.65
CA LEU A 435 -21.30 -11.95 14.44
C LEU A 435 -21.95 -10.78 13.70
N ASN A 436 -21.18 -10.06 12.87
CA ASN A 436 -21.58 -8.76 12.36
C ASN A 436 -21.86 -8.75 10.86
N PHE A 437 -21.38 -9.73 10.10
CA PHE A 437 -21.69 -9.84 8.68
C PHE A 437 -23.17 -10.19 8.47
N SER A 438 -23.81 -9.52 7.51
CA SER A 438 -25.10 -9.97 6.98
C SER A 438 -25.26 -9.65 5.50
N ARG A 439 -25.71 -10.64 4.73
CA ARG A 439 -26.11 -10.45 3.33
C ARG A 439 -27.22 -9.40 3.16
N GLN A 440 -28.01 -9.16 4.22
CA GLN A 440 -29.07 -8.16 4.22
C GLN A 440 -28.54 -6.72 4.29
N TYR A 441 -27.29 -6.50 4.68
CA TYR A 441 -26.67 -5.17 4.67
C TYR A 441 -26.06 -4.80 3.31
N LEU A 442 -25.86 -5.78 2.44
CA LEU A 442 -25.23 -5.57 1.15
C LEU A 442 -26.05 -4.63 0.25
N PRO A 443 -25.40 -3.68 -0.46
CA PRO A 443 -26.09 -2.76 -1.35
C PRO A 443 -26.88 -3.47 -2.45
N ASP A 444 -28.07 -2.96 -2.79
CA ASP A 444 -28.91 -3.50 -3.86
C ASP A 444 -28.54 -2.92 -5.23
N LYS A 445 -27.26 -3.04 -5.59
CA LYS A 445 -26.72 -2.66 -6.91
C LYS A 445 -25.91 -3.82 -7.47
N ARG A 446 -25.96 -4.00 -8.80
CA ARG A 446 -25.17 -5.03 -9.51
C ARG A 446 -23.68 -4.86 -9.18
N GLY A 447 -22.99 -5.97 -8.92
CA GLY A 447 -21.58 -6.02 -8.52
C GLY A 447 -21.33 -5.72 -7.03
N SER A 448 -21.94 -4.67 -6.47
CA SER A 448 -21.73 -4.32 -5.05
C SER A 448 -22.31 -5.35 -4.07
N ARG A 449 -23.28 -6.15 -4.52
CA ARG A 449 -23.94 -7.18 -3.71
C ARG A 449 -23.16 -8.50 -3.62
N THR A 450 -22.31 -8.79 -4.60
CA THR A 450 -21.70 -10.12 -4.75
C THR A 450 -20.18 -10.10 -4.62
N MET A 451 -19.56 -8.92 -4.55
CA MET A 451 -18.11 -8.73 -4.58
C MET A 451 -17.64 -7.93 -3.37
N ASP A 452 -16.40 -8.21 -2.95
CA ASP A 452 -15.74 -7.53 -1.83
C ASP A 452 -16.56 -7.69 -0.53
N SER A 453 -17.00 -8.93 -0.26
CA SER A 453 -17.71 -9.36 0.96
C SER A 453 -17.51 -10.87 1.15
N PRO A 454 -17.25 -11.37 2.37
CA PRO A 454 -16.95 -12.78 2.63
C PRO A 454 -18.23 -13.63 2.56
N LEU A 455 -18.70 -13.95 1.35
CA LEU A 455 -19.92 -14.73 1.12
C LEU A 455 -19.74 -16.22 1.39
N VAL A 456 -18.50 -16.71 1.24
CA VAL A 456 -18.05 -18.07 1.49
C VAL A 456 -16.66 -17.98 2.13
N LEU A 457 -16.32 -18.92 3.00
CA LEU A 457 -15.01 -19.01 3.64
C LEU A 457 -14.32 -20.31 3.27
N THR A 458 -13.07 -20.22 2.82
CA THR A 458 -12.19 -21.36 2.58
C THR A 458 -11.34 -21.59 3.82
N ALA A 459 -11.57 -22.72 4.49
CA ALA A 459 -10.88 -23.05 5.73
C ALA A 459 -9.51 -23.70 5.52
N LYS A 460 -9.37 -24.52 4.47
CA LYS A 460 -8.14 -25.24 4.14
C LYS A 460 -7.63 -24.80 2.78
N LEU A 461 -6.36 -24.44 2.71
CA LEU A 461 -5.70 -24.10 1.45
C LEU A 461 -5.30 -25.37 0.70
N VAL A 462 -5.76 -25.51 -0.53
CA VAL A 462 -5.38 -26.60 -1.46
C VAL A 462 -4.58 -26.00 -2.62
N PRO A 463 -3.26 -26.22 -2.71
CA PRO A 463 -2.39 -25.62 -3.73
C PRO A 463 -2.80 -25.93 -5.18
N ALA A 464 -3.51 -27.04 -5.42
CA ALA A 464 -4.03 -27.39 -6.74
C ALA A 464 -5.25 -26.55 -7.17
N GLU A 465 -5.95 -25.91 -6.22
CA GLU A 465 -7.16 -25.11 -6.47
C GLU A 465 -6.90 -23.60 -6.54
N VAL A 466 -5.68 -23.17 -6.20
CA VAL A 466 -5.27 -21.76 -6.28
C VAL A 466 -4.78 -21.43 -7.70
N ASP A 467 -4.53 -20.14 -7.93
CA ASP A 467 -4.05 -19.63 -9.22
C ASP A 467 -2.75 -20.31 -9.69
N ASP A 468 -2.58 -20.49 -11.00
CA ASP A 468 -1.46 -21.23 -11.57
C ASP A 468 -0.15 -20.44 -11.59
N MET A 469 -0.18 -19.11 -11.39
CA MET A 469 1.04 -18.31 -11.31
C MET A 469 1.96 -18.74 -10.18
N VAL A 470 1.40 -19.11 -9.01
CA VAL A 470 2.20 -19.57 -7.86
C VAL A 470 2.92 -20.90 -8.16
N GLN A 471 2.44 -21.68 -9.13
CA GLN A 471 3.05 -22.95 -9.53
C GLN A 471 4.38 -22.73 -10.26
N LYS A 472 4.65 -21.51 -10.73
CA LYS A 472 5.89 -21.10 -11.40
C LYS A 472 6.92 -20.51 -10.43
N LEU A 473 6.65 -20.50 -9.13
CA LEU A 473 7.59 -20.06 -8.12
C LEU A 473 8.74 -21.07 -7.99
N ASP A 474 9.97 -20.60 -8.17
CA ASP A 474 11.17 -21.39 -7.91
C ASP A 474 11.34 -21.60 -6.40
N VAL A 475 11.53 -22.85 -5.99
CA VAL A 475 11.62 -23.27 -4.57
C VAL A 475 12.94 -23.97 -4.25
N SER A 476 13.97 -23.69 -5.06
CA SER A 476 15.33 -24.23 -4.90
C SER A 476 16.18 -23.34 -3.99
N TRP A 477 17.05 -23.94 -3.18
CA TRP A 477 18.04 -23.23 -2.36
C TRP A 477 19.16 -22.56 -3.17
N SER A 478 19.43 -23.07 -4.37
CA SER A 478 20.42 -22.52 -5.29
C SER A 478 20.05 -22.91 -6.71
N TYR A 479 20.29 -22.03 -7.68
CA TYR A 479 20.11 -22.37 -9.09
C TYR A 479 21.29 -23.20 -9.63
N PRO A 480 21.03 -24.19 -10.51
CA PRO A 480 22.08 -25.03 -11.08
C PRO A 480 22.94 -24.26 -12.08
N LEU A 481 24.19 -24.70 -12.29
CA LEU A 481 25.10 -24.08 -13.27
C LEU A 481 24.48 -24.03 -14.69
N GLU A 482 23.77 -25.08 -15.06
CA GLU A 482 23.07 -25.21 -16.35
C GLU A 482 22.10 -24.05 -16.62
N PHE A 483 21.47 -23.50 -15.58
CA PHE A 483 20.60 -22.35 -15.69
C PHE A 483 21.38 -21.10 -16.11
N TYR A 484 22.52 -20.83 -15.45
CA TYR A 484 23.35 -19.67 -15.78
C TYR A 484 23.96 -19.78 -17.19
N ASP A 485 24.40 -20.97 -17.61
CA ASP A 485 24.91 -21.20 -18.96
C ASP A 485 23.81 -21.06 -20.04
N ALA A 486 22.57 -21.41 -19.71
CA ALA A 486 21.41 -21.19 -20.58
C ALA A 486 21.06 -19.70 -20.71
N CYS A 487 21.16 -18.93 -19.62
CA CYS A 487 20.96 -17.48 -19.63
C CYS A 487 21.99 -16.76 -20.51
N GLU A 488 23.27 -17.17 -20.48
CA GLU A 488 24.33 -16.61 -21.33
C GLU A 488 24.04 -16.81 -22.83
N LYS A 489 23.30 -17.88 -23.17
CA LYS A 489 22.87 -18.20 -24.53
C LYS A 489 21.49 -17.63 -24.89
N TYR A 490 20.87 -16.85 -24.01
CA TYR A 490 19.52 -16.30 -24.18
C TYR A 490 18.46 -17.35 -24.53
N LEU A 491 18.57 -18.55 -23.95
CA LEU A 491 17.57 -19.60 -24.16
C LEU A 491 16.22 -19.23 -23.51
N MET A 492 15.15 -19.80 -24.06
CA MET A 492 13.81 -19.61 -23.50
C MET A 492 13.71 -20.23 -22.09
N PRO A 493 12.89 -19.67 -21.17
CA PRO A 493 12.83 -20.12 -19.77
C PRO A 493 12.54 -21.61 -19.57
N GLY A 494 11.82 -22.25 -20.50
CA GLY A 494 11.52 -23.69 -20.43
C GLY A 494 12.66 -24.63 -20.86
N ALA A 495 13.82 -24.11 -21.25
CA ALA A 495 14.95 -24.91 -21.71
C ALA A 495 15.63 -25.71 -20.58
N VAL A 496 15.60 -25.18 -19.36
CA VAL A 496 16.14 -25.82 -18.15
C VAL A 496 14.99 -26.14 -17.21
N LYS A 497 14.93 -27.37 -16.70
CA LYS A 497 13.91 -27.77 -15.73
C LYS A 497 14.35 -27.34 -14.34
N MET A 498 13.58 -26.43 -13.73
CA MET A 498 13.77 -25.96 -12.36
C MET A 498 12.81 -26.66 -11.40
N ASP A 499 13.18 -26.77 -10.13
CA ASP A 499 12.26 -27.20 -9.06
C ASP A 499 11.35 -26.04 -8.68
N THR A 500 10.13 -26.09 -9.21
CA THR A 500 9.08 -25.11 -8.96
C THR A 500 7.99 -25.70 -8.05
N LEU A 501 7.23 -24.84 -7.38
CA LEU A 501 6.10 -25.27 -6.55
C LEU A 501 5.10 -26.16 -7.31
N GLY A 502 4.90 -25.90 -8.61
CA GLY A 502 4.06 -26.70 -9.50
C GLY A 502 4.50 -28.15 -9.61
N THR A 503 5.81 -28.42 -9.57
CA THR A 503 6.35 -29.79 -9.64
C THR A 503 6.10 -30.59 -8.35
N ARG A 504 5.77 -29.92 -7.24
CA ARG A 504 5.52 -30.52 -5.92
C ARG A 504 4.04 -30.75 -5.62
N LEU A 505 3.13 -30.29 -6.49
CA LEU A 505 1.69 -30.45 -6.29
C LEU A 505 1.28 -31.91 -6.12
N GLY A 506 0.36 -32.17 -5.19
CA GLY A 506 -0.10 -33.53 -4.88
C GLY A 506 0.85 -34.34 -4.00
N THR A 507 2.02 -33.81 -3.64
CA THR A 507 2.95 -34.41 -2.66
C THR A 507 2.85 -33.71 -1.30
N GLU A 508 3.46 -34.27 -0.25
CA GLU A 508 3.53 -33.62 1.07
C GLU A 508 4.32 -32.30 1.03
N ARG A 509 5.33 -32.22 0.16
CA ARG A 509 6.21 -31.05 -0.06
C ARG A 509 5.53 -29.85 -0.74
N GLN A 510 4.23 -29.92 -1.00
CA GLN A 510 3.48 -28.77 -1.53
C GLN A 510 3.28 -27.66 -0.49
N TYR A 511 3.49 -27.96 0.80
CA TYR A 511 3.25 -27.04 1.91
C TYR A 511 4.52 -26.66 2.70
N GLU A 512 5.64 -27.35 2.46
CA GLU A 512 6.86 -27.24 3.25
C GLU A 512 8.11 -27.59 2.41
N GLN A 513 9.29 -27.35 2.99
CA GLN A 513 10.61 -27.55 2.40
C GLN A 513 10.90 -26.65 1.19
N MET A 514 10.34 -25.45 1.17
CA MET A 514 10.64 -24.46 0.13
C MET A 514 12.03 -23.86 0.37
N GLY A 515 12.84 -23.75 -0.68
CA GLY A 515 14.12 -23.05 -0.63
C GLY A 515 14.01 -21.60 -1.11
N PHE A 516 15.04 -20.83 -0.86
CA PHE A 516 15.26 -19.49 -1.42
C PHE A 516 16.75 -19.31 -1.70
N THR A 517 17.10 -18.38 -2.60
CA THR A 517 18.48 -18.21 -3.08
C THR A 517 19.29 -17.14 -2.35
N HIS A 518 18.64 -16.12 -1.79
CA HIS A 518 19.30 -14.97 -1.16
C HIS A 518 18.72 -14.73 0.23
N ASP A 519 19.58 -14.81 1.25
CA ASP A 519 19.22 -14.45 2.61
C ASP A 519 19.24 -12.93 2.79
N VAL A 520 18.39 -12.44 3.69
CA VAL A 520 18.34 -11.04 4.11
C VAL A 520 18.62 -10.96 5.60
N LYS A 521 19.24 -9.86 6.04
CA LYS A 521 19.49 -9.64 7.46
C LYS A 521 18.19 -9.47 8.23
N SER A 522 17.27 -8.66 7.71
CA SER A 522 15.93 -8.49 8.26
C SER A 522 14.93 -8.07 7.19
N MET A 523 13.70 -8.60 7.24
CA MET A 523 12.56 -8.11 6.43
C MET A 523 12.17 -6.66 6.76
N ASN A 524 12.54 -6.18 7.95
CA ASN A 524 12.24 -4.82 8.42
C ASN A 524 13.34 -3.80 8.08
N GLU A 525 14.47 -4.26 7.52
CA GLU A 525 15.58 -3.38 7.15
C GLU A 525 15.25 -2.66 5.84
N GLY A 526 15.18 -1.32 5.90
CA GLY A 526 14.96 -0.49 4.71
C GLY A 526 14.10 0.75 4.97
N MET A 527 13.58 1.30 3.87
CA MET A 527 12.67 2.46 3.90
C MET A 527 11.24 1.98 4.06
N ASN A 528 10.76 1.94 5.29
CA ASN A 528 9.47 1.34 5.60
C ASN A 528 8.27 2.29 5.48
N CYS A 529 8.53 3.59 5.29
CA CYS A 529 7.52 4.57 4.89
C CYS A 529 8.08 5.41 3.75
N SER A 530 7.38 5.42 2.62
CA SER A 530 7.84 6.14 1.44
C SER A 530 7.76 7.66 1.64
N ALA A 531 8.76 8.37 1.11
CA ALA A 531 8.74 9.84 1.10
C ALA A 531 7.50 10.41 0.39
N TYR A 532 6.86 9.63 -0.50
CA TYR A 532 5.63 10.02 -1.14
C TYR A 532 4.48 10.26 -0.16
N LYS A 533 4.43 9.52 0.96
CA LYS A 533 3.42 9.71 2.01
C LYS A 533 3.72 10.90 2.91
N THR A 534 4.99 11.13 3.21
CA THR A 534 5.42 12.17 4.15
C THR A 534 5.42 13.57 3.52
N LEU A 535 5.70 13.68 2.21
CA LEU A 535 5.67 14.96 1.50
C LEU A 535 4.22 15.49 1.36
N PRO A 536 3.89 16.66 1.93
CA PRO A 536 2.52 17.15 1.97
C PRO A 536 2.06 17.73 0.63
N SER A 537 2.93 18.46 -0.08
CA SER A 537 2.56 19.17 -1.30
C SER A 537 2.94 18.42 -2.57
N MET A 538 2.20 18.64 -3.64
CA MET A 538 2.54 18.09 -4.96
C MET A 538 3.82 18.71 -5.51
N GLU A 539 4.06 19.99 -5.20
CA GLU A 539 5.27 20.69 -5.65
C GLU A 539 6.54 20.07 -5.07
N GLU A 540 6.54 19.74 -3.77
CA GLU A 540 7.66 19.02 -3.15
C GLU A 540 7.82 17.61 -3.74
N LYS A 541 6.72 16.90 -4.00
CA LYS A 541 6.78 15.58 -4.65
C LYS A 541 7.39 15.66 -6.04
N LEU A 542 7.00 16.67 -6.83
CA LEU A 542 7.56 16.92 -8.15
C LEU A 542 9.04 17.29 -8.06
N LYS A 543 9.41 18.15 -7.11
CA LYS A 543 10.79 18.54 -6.87
C LYS A 543 11.65 17.33 -6.53
N GLY A 544 11.22 16.50 -5.57
CA GLY A 544 11.93 15.28 -5.20
C GLY A 544 12.03 14.27 -6.35
N GLN A 545 10.97 14.12 -7.16
CA GLN A 545 11.02 13.29 -8.37
C GLN A 545 12.08 13.81 -9.37
N MET A 546 12.17 15.12 -9.58
CA MET A 546 13.13 15.71 -10.51
C MET A 546 14.56 15.69 -9.97
N GLU A 547 14.77 15.88 -8.66
CA GLU A 547 16.07 15.71 -8.01
C GLU A 547 16.60 14.29 -8.19
N LEU A 548 15.75 13.26 -8.03
CA LEU A 548 16.11 11.88 -8.34
C LEU A 548 16.46 11.69 -9.82
N ALA A 549 15.70 12.30 -10.73
CA ALA A 549 15.98 12.22 -12.16
C ALA A 549 17.32 12.89 -12.55
N GLU A 550 17.75 13.94 -11.83
CA GLU A 550 19.04 14.59 -12.03
C GLU A 550 20.20 13.77 -11.43
N MET A 551 19.96 13.03 -10.36
CA MET A 551 20.98 12.19 -9.70
C MET A 551 21.20 10.84 -10.41
N ILE A 552 20.15 10.24 -10.97
CA ILE A 552 20.20 8.88 -11.50
C ILE A 552 20.62 8.89 -12.98
N ARG A 553 21.79 8.30 -13.27
CA ARG A 553 22.35 8.19 -14.64
C ARG A 553 21.42 7.50 -15.64
N ALA A 554 20.64 6.52 -15.19
CA ALA A 554 19.74 5.74 -16.05
C ALA A 554 18.46 6.51 -16.45
N VAL A 555 18.22 7.69 -15.86
CA VAL A 555 16.99 8.46 -16.06
C VAL A 555 17.31 9.73 -16.84
N ASP A 556 16.58 9.96 -17.94
CA ASP A 556 16.64 11.23 -18.67
C ASP A 556 15.68 12.23 -18.01
N ALA A 557 16.24 13.22 -17.30
CA ALA A 557 15.47 14.28 -16.65
C ALA A 557 14.61 15.11 -17.61
N VAL A 558 15.04 15.31 -18.86
CA VAL A 558 14.28 16.04 -19.87
C VAL A 558 13.06 15.24 -20.29
N ASP A 559 13.23 13.92 -20.47
CA ASP A 559 12.12 13.04 -20.83
C ASP A 559 11.12 12.88 -19.68
N VAL A 560 11.59 12.77 -18.43
CA VAL A 560 10.72 12.75 -17.24
C VAL A 560 9.89 14.02 -17.17
N ALA A 561 10.51 15.19 -17.32
CA ALA A 561 9.81 16.47 -17.31
C ALA A 561 8.75 16.55 -18.42
N ARG A 562 9.08 16.10 -19.63
CA ARG A 562 8.16 16.01 -20.77
C ARG A 562 6.95 15.12 -20.45
N LEU A 563 7.19 13.91 -19.92
CA LEU A 563 6.14 12.94 -19.60
C LEU A 563 5.20 13.45 -18.50
N VAL A 564 5.73 14.07 -17.45
CA VAL A 564 4.93 14.66 -16.37
C VAL A 564 4.00 15.75 -16.91
N ILE A 565 4.52 16.68 -17.71
CA ILE A 565 3.72 17.76 -18.28
C ILE A 565 2.66 17.21 -19.24
N GLU A 566 3.05 16.35 -20.18
CA GLU A 566 2.17 15.89 -21.26
C GLU A 566 1.09 14.91 -20.77
N LYS A 567 1.47 13.92 -19.94
CA LYS A 567 0.56 12.84 -19.54
C LYS A 567 -0.27 13.19 -18.31
N HIS A 568 0.24 14.03 -17.40
CA HIS A 568 -0.46 14.37 -16.16
C HIS A 568 -0.97 15.82 -16.17
N PHE A 569 -0.08 16.81 -16.11
CA PHE A 569 -0.49 18.18 -15.82
C PHE A 569 -1.33 18.81 -16.92
N LEU A 570 -0.90 18.74 -18.18
CA LEU A 570 -1.62 19.34 -19.30
C LEU A 570 -3.01 18.72 -19.49
N LYS A 571 -3.14 17.41 -19.27
CA LYS A 571 -4.44 16.71 -19.33
C LYS A 571 -5.36 17.17 -18.20
N ASP A 572 -4.85 17.27 -16.98
CA ASP A 572 -5.65 17.70 -15.83
C ASP A 572 -6.09 19.16 -15.94
N ILE A 573 -5.18 20.08 -16.34
CA ILE A 573 -5.52 21.50 -16.57
C ILE A 573 -6.62 21.63 -17.63
N LYS A 574 -6.46 20.99 -18.80
CA LYS A 574 -7.47 21.02 -19.87
C LYS A 574 -8.79 20.40 -19.43
N GLY A 575 -8.73 19.29 -18.69
CA GLY A 575 -9.90 18.59 -18.17
C GLY A 575 -10.67 19.44 -17.16
N ASN A 576 -9.98 20.05 -16.20
CA ASN A 576 -10.57 20.90 -15.18
C ASN A 576 -11.10 22.20 -15.77
N LEU A 577 -10.40 22.82 -16.73
CA LEU A 577 -10.90 24.00 -17.46
C LEU A 577 -12.19 23.68 -18.21
N ARG A 578 -12.25 22.54 -18.93
CA ARG A 578 -13.47 22.10 -19.62
C ARG A 578 -14.60 21.85 -18.63
N LYS A 579 -14.34 21.14 -17.53
CA LYS A 579 -15.34 20.86 -16.49
C LYS A 579 -15.83 22.13 -15.81
N PHE A 580 -14.95 23.11 -15.59
CA PHE A 580 -15.28 24.41 -15.00
C PHE A 580 -16.35 25.15 -15.83
N SER A 581 -16.24 25.12 -17.17
CA SER A 581 -17.21 25.77 -18.05
C SER A 581 -18.60 25.12 -18.07
N ILE A 582 -18.72 23.83 -17.70
CA ILE A 582 -19.99 23.06 -17.73
C ILE A 582 -20.48 22.67 -16.33
N GLN A 583 -19.86 23.23 -15.28
CA GLN A 583 -20.08 22.78 -13.91
C GLN A 583 -21.47 23.14 -13.36
N GLN A 584 -21.86 22.44 -12.31
CA GLN A 584 -23.03 22.77 -11.49
C GLN A 584 -22.62 23.63 -10.29
N LEU A 585 -23.56 24.39 -9.75
CA LEU A 585 -23.41 25.07 -8.47
C LEU A 585 -23.94 24.19 -7.34
N ARG A 586 -23.29 24.23 -6.18
CA ARG A 586 -23.72 23.51 -4.98
C ARG A 586 -24.02 24.50 -3.87
N CYS A 587 -25.12 24.32 -3.15
CA CYS A 587 -25.40 25.07 -1.92
C CYS A 587 -24.53 24.58 -0.76
N VAL A 588 -23.93 25.50 0.00
CA VAL A 588 -23.10 25.17 1.17
C VAL A 588 -23.92 24.55 2.31
N GLY A 589 -25.17 25.02 2.51
CA GLY A 589 -26.04 24.51 3.58
C GLY A 589 -26.64 23.15 3.26
N CYS A 590 -27.53 23.08 2.26
CA CYS A 590 -28.28 21.86 1.97
C CYS A 590 -27.63 20.93 0.92
N ASN A 591 -26.46 21.27 0.36
CA ASN A 591 -25.81 20.50 -0.72
C ASN A 591 -26.61 20.30 -2.01
N THR A 592 -27.77 20.95 -2.17
CA THR A 592 -28.55 20.89 -3.41
C THR A 592 -27.71 21.42 -4.57
N LYS A 593 -27.72 20.68 -5.68
CA LYS A 593 -26.98 21.02 -6.90
C LYS A 593 -27.91 21.67 -7.91
N PHE A 594 -27.47 22.78 -8.48
CA PHE A 594 -28.18 23.54 -9.49
C PHE A 594 -27.37 23.53 -10.78
N ARG A 595 -28.00 23.15 -11.89
CA ARG A 595 -27.37 23.21 -13.22
C ARG A 595 -27.07 24.65 -13.64
N ARG A 596 -27.91 25.60 -13.25
CA ARG A 596 -27.76 27.04 -13.52
C ARG A 596 -27.93 27.80 -12.21
N PRO A 597 -27.23 28.93 -12.03
CA PRO A 597 -27.45 29.77 -10.85
C PRO A 597 -28.91 30.30 -10.88
N PRO A 598 -29.69 30.15 -9.80
CA PRO A 598 -30.94 30.87 -9.63
C PRO A 598 -30.71 32.37 -9.75
N LEU A 599 -31.65 33.09 -10.36
CA LEU A 599 -31.55 34.55 -10.53
C LEU A 599 -31.46 35.30 -9.19
N SER A 600 -32.00 34.72 -8.12
CA SER A 600 -31.89 35.25 -6.76
C SER A 600 -30.47 35.16 -6.17
N GLY A 601 -29.53 34.45 -6.81
CA GLY A 601 -28.16 34.26 -6.32
C GLY A 601 -28.02 33.36 -5.09
N VAL A 602 -29.14 32.94 -4.49
CA VAL A 602 -29.22 32.10 -3.29
C VAL A 602 -29.87 30.76 -3.58
N CYS A 603 -29.66 29.78 -2.70
CA CYS A 603 -30.32 28.50 -2.81
C CYS A 603 -31.84 28.63 -2.64
N THR A 604 -32.61 28.13 -3.60
CA THR A 604 -34.08 28.16 -3.56
C THR A 604 -34.70 27.27 -2.48
N LYS A 605 -33.94 26.34 -1.89
CA LYS A 605 -34.43 25.46 -0.81
C LYS A 605 -34.16 25.97 0.60
N CYS A 606 -33.01 26.58 0.84
CA CYS A 606 -32.57 26.92 2.20
C CYS A 606 -31.95 28.31 2.34
N GLY A 607 -31.99 29.15 1.29
CA GLY A 607 -31.40 30.50 1.29
C GLY A 607 -29.86 30.54 1.35
N GLY A 608 -29.18 29.39 1.43
CA GLY A 608 -27.73 29.32 1.59
C GLY A 608 -26.95 29.73 0.34
N LYS A 609 -25.69 30.15 0.55
CA LYS A 609 -24.76 30.54 -0.52
C LYS A 609 -24.49 29.40 -1.50
N LEU A 610 -24.46 29.75 -2.78
CA LEU A 610 -24.08 28.85 -3.87
C LEU A 610 -22.60 29.01 -4.18
N ILE A 611 -21.91 27.88 -4.35
CA ILE A 611 -20.49 27.85 -4.71
C ILE A 611 -20.29 26.98 -5.95
N PHE A 612 -19.23 27.29 -6.70
CA PHE A 612 -18.75 26.43 -7.77
C PHE A 612 -18.32 25.07 -7.21
N THR A 613 -18.55 24.03 -8.00
CA THR A 613 -18.08 22.68 -7.68
C THR A 613 -16.59 22.51 -8.00
N ILE A 614 -16.08 23.28 -8.97
CA ILE A 614 -14.67 23.39 -9.32
C ILE A 614 -14.25 24.85 -9.18
N SER A 615 -13.28 25.13 -8.31
CA SER A 615 -12.77 26.48 -8.09
C SER A 615 -11.75 26.88 -9.17
N LYS A 616 -11.54 28.20 -9.35
CA LYS A 616 -10.45 28.73 -10.20
C LYS A 616 -9.09 28.17 -9.80
N GLY A 617 -8.81 28.09 -8.50
CA GLY A 617 -7.55 27.55 -7.97
C GLY A 617 -7.30 26.10 -8.38
N PHE A 618 -8.35 25.28 -8.50
CA PHE A 618 -8.21 23.89 -8.95
C PHE A 618 -7.75 23.79 -10.42
N VAL A 619 -8.16 24.72 -11.27
CA VAL A 619 -7.72 24.79 -12.67
C VAL A 619 -6.27 25.28 -12.78
N LEU A 620 -5.89 26.26 -11.95
CA LEU A 620 -4.57 26.88 -11.96
C LEU A 620 -3.47 26.05 -11.28
N LYS A 621 -3.86 25.09 -10.43
CA LYS A 621 -2.97 24.30 -9.56
C LYS A 621 -1.67 23.82 -10.23
N TYR A 622 -1.74 23.39 -11.49
CA TYR A 622 -0.60 22.81 -12.21
C TYR A 622 0.02 23.72 -13.29
N LEU A 623 -0.56 24.89 -13.56
CA LEU A 623 -0.14 25.72 -14.69
C LEU A 623 1.27 26.28 -14.50
N GLU A 624 1.50 26.99 -13.39
CA GLU A 624 2.82 27.58 -13.08
C GLU A 624 3.92 26.51 -12.89
N PRO A 625 3.69 25.41 -12.14
CA PRO A 625 4.65 24.31 -12.08
C PRO A 625 5.01 23.74 -13.45
N SER A 626 4.03 23.59 -14.36
CA SER A 626 4.28 23.09 -15.72
C SER A 626 5.17 24.03 -16.53
N ILE A 627 4.94 25.35 -16.42
CA ILE A 627 5.70 26.36 -17.15
C ILE A 627 7.14 26.44 -16.60
N SER A 628 7.29 26.44 -15.27
CA SER A 628 8.60 26.42 -14.61
C SER A 628 9.41 25.20 -15.04
N LEU A 629 8.80 24.01 -15.03
CA LEU A 629 9.44 22.76 -15.43
C LEU A 629 9.84 22.76 -16.91
N ALA A 630 8.94 23.24 -17.79
CA ALA A 630 9.20 23.35 -19.22
C ALA A 630 10.38 24.29 -19.55
N LYS A 631 10.56 25.35 -18.75
CA LYS A 631 11.69 26.28 -18.88
C LYS A 631 12.99 25.65 -18.37
N LYS A 632 12.98 25.05 -17.16
CA LYS A 632 14.18 24.47 -16.54
C LYS A 632 14.80 23.37 -17.40
N TYR A 633 14.00 22.43 -17.90
CA TYR A 633 14.50 21.26 -18.65
C TYR A 633 14.47 21.42 -20.17
N ASN A 634 14.21 22.63 -20.67
CA ASN A 634 14.19 22.94 -22.10
C ASN A 634 13.40 21.91 -22.96
N VAL A 635 12.18 21.59 -22.54
CA VAL A 635 11.33 20.58 -23.20
C VAL A 635 10.99 20.95 -24.67
N PRO A 636 10.53 20.00 -25.50
CA PRO A 636 10.28 20.25 -26.93
C PRO A 636 9.39 21.49 -27.20
N PRO A 637 9.67 22.27 -28.26
CA PRO A 637 8.95 23.53 -28.55
C PRO A 637 7.43 23.38 -28.63
N TYR A 638 6.95 22.27 -29.18
CA TYR A 638 5.52 21.97 -29.25
C TYR A 638 4.83 21.98 -27.88
N LEU A 639 5.49 21.44 -26.85
CA LEU A 639 4.95 21.38 -25.50
C LEU A 639 4.92 22.78 -24.85
N LYS A 640 5.96 23.58 -25.08
CA LYS A 640 6.02 24.98 -24.64
C LYS A 640 4.87 25.80 -25.27
N HIS A 641 4.66 25.68 -26.57
CA HIS A 641 3.56 26.35 -27.27
C HIS A 641 2.20 25.86 -26.77
N SER A 642 2.05 24.57 -26.50
CA SER A 642 0.82 24.01 -25.95
C SER A 642 0.48 24.56 -24.56
N LEU A 643 1.48 24.73 -23.69
CA LEU A 643 1.32 25.35 -22.38
C LEU A 643 0.92 26.82 -22.50
N GLU A 644 1.57 27.57 -23.39
CA GLU A 644 1.26 28.97 -23.65
C GLU A 644 -0.17 29.16 -24.18
N LEU A 645 -0.63 28.31 -25.11
CA LEU A 645 -2.01 28.33 -25.59
C LEU A 645 -3.02 28.03 -24.48
N VAL A 646 -2.70 27.07 -23.59
CA VAL A 646 -3.56 26.77 -22.43
C VAL A 646 -3.58 27.93 -21.44
N LYS A 647 -2.43 28.56 -21.17
CA LYS A 647 -2.33 29.76 -20.34
C LYS A 647 -3.21 30.88 -20.88
N ARG A 648 -3.08 31.22 -22.17
CA ARG A 648 -3.91 32.24 -22.84
C ARG A 648 -5.40 31.92 -22.74
N ARG A 649 -5.78 30.64 -22.89
CA ARG A 649 -7.18 30.22 -22.75
C ARG A 649 -7.70 30.41 -21.32
N ILE A 650 -6.89 30.09 -20.32
CA ILE A 650 -7.22 30.29 -18.91
C ILE A 650 -7.37 31.79 -18.62
N GLU A 651 -6.43 32.61 -19.07
CA GLU A 651 -6.50 34.08 -18.93
C GLU A 651 -7.73 34.66 -19.65
N GLY A 652 -8.11 34.12 -20.80
CA GLY A 652 -9.33 34.51 -21.50
C GLY A 652 -10.62 34.17 -20.73
N VAL A 653 -10.63 33.09 -19.95
CA VAL A 653 -11.80 32.67 -19.16
C VAL A 653 -11.88 33.40 -17.82
N PHE A 654 -10.75 33.56 -17.13
CA PHE A 654 -10.72 34.10 -15.76
C PHE A 654 -10.30 35.58 -15.68
N GLY A 655 -9.91 36.17 -16.81
CA GLY A 655 -9.18 37.43 -16.85
C GLY A 655 -7.72 37.25 -16.43
N LYS A 656 -6.87 38.19 -16.86
CA LYS A 656 -5.56 38.38 -16.24
C LYS A 656 -5.77 38.88 -14.80
N GLU A 657 -4.90 38.48 -13.89
CA GLU A 657 -4.90 39.13 -12.58
C GLU A 657 -4.71 40.63 -12.78
N LYS A 658 -5.50 41.45 -12.06
CA LYS A 658 -5.29 42.90 -12.07
C LYS A 658 -3.84 43.13 -11.63
N GLU A 659 -3.04 43.78 -12.46
CA GLU A 659 -1.70 44.23 -12.07
C GLU A 659 -1.84 44.99 -10.75
N LYS A 660 -1.38 44.39 -9.66
CA LYS A 660 -1.20 45.13 -8.42
C LYS A 660 -0.03 46.04 -8.68
N GLN A 661 -0.27 47.35 -8.70
CA GLN A 661 0.80 48.34 -8.75
C GLN A 661 1.68 48.15 -7.51
N GLU A 662 2.83 47.51 -7.70
CA GLU A 662 3.83 47.38 -6.65
C GLU A 662 4.68 48.66 -6.62
N GLY A 663 4.98 49.16 -5.41
CA GLY A 663 5.82 50.34 -5.26
C GLY A 663 7.26 50.07 -5.73
N LEU A 664 7.91 51.09 -6.30
CA LEU A 664 9.31 51.05 -6.78
C LEU A 664 10.30 50.46 -5.75
N GLY A 665 10.04 50.63 -4.45
CA GLY A 665 10.89 50.10 -3.37
C GLY A 665 11.04 48.58 -3.34
N LYS A 666 10.17 47.81 -4.00
CA LYS A 666 10.28 46.35 -4.09
C LYS A 666 11.28 45.88 -5.15
N TRP A 667 11.68 46.75 -6.07
CA TRP A 667 12.64 46.49 -7.14
C TRP A 667 14.06 47.00 -6.81
N PHE A 668 14.19 47.81 -5.76
CA PHE A 668 15.47 48.35 -5.25
C PHE A 668 15.86 47.78 -3.87
N GLY A 669 15.32 46.60 -3.53
CA GLY A 669 15.69 45.85 -2.32
C GLY A 669 16.75 44.81 -2.63
#